data_AF-A0A927SVR8-F1
#
_entry.id   AF-A0A927SVR8-F1
#
_cell.length_a   1.000
_cell.length_b   1.000
_cell.length_c   1.000
_cell.angle_alpha   90.00
_cell.angle_beta   90.00
_cell.angle_gamma   90.00
#
_symmetry.space_group_name_H-M   'P 1'
#
loop_
_entity.id
_entity.type
_entity.pdbx_description
1 polymer ?
#
loop_
_entity_poly.entity_id
_entity_poly.type
_entity_poly.pdbx_seq_one_letter_code
_entity_poly.pdbx_strand_id
1 'polypeptide(L)'
;MSKNLKSVLAVVLCMVLVASMFVASAEQVALKQAEYNTTTSTMPSNWNEFTYSDNNDTQIMNYIVSSFFDYDYKFEDDKKFNDDGSINKDGIVPGAYTTNYSAATKLEDVTATVDAKWGYTDEQKAEGGYAWKITLRDDLKWDDGTPITAADFEYSMKELLDPAFMNFRANTYYDTLMIKNSKPYFFQNKEGTYETLGSQGYASVQAAVDAGETVYVNIWNMWGTNGYLDAEGNECPEYVTITDETTYSNADGSDSASGSFLYQNYGAYLEPNGGYDATIYVENEVRNVAWEDVGLYAIPEENAVVLCLDKAYSFLKEDGSLSVWAPYYFSSLPLVHKDKYEAAKIAPANGATLWTSSYNSSLETTASWGPYKLAEFEAGSHYKLVKNENWYGWNMEQYKNQYNISAINCRKVEEFATKWMGFLNGSYDDAELQTENVADYLDSKYVYFTSTSTGTFGMQLFSDLKVLKESENNNGILAIQEFRHAFNLGLNRSDIVEKIWPGSAVPCFGLLNVAYYYDIENSPELEDGGQYRNATIAKEGILRAYGYVQAEDGTWSTGDMTGLDTEEAYETLTGYNPTLAKEKMKEAIAILLADPEKYGYDATKNITLIYGSSVDNDKQRFRAGYVQEVLDGLTAGTELEDKIDVVFDASAGAQWSEAFRSGDTQIGFGYGFSGNAFNPFDIVGAFVNPDDDLNYHMYWDTSAIDLTLTMPEGDYEGAGETITMNVQNWYYCLNGLAETEKQVHTYNWGEGFAPVEARLMILSALEELTIKESRSVMLIADGGGSFLGAKFSYFSEDEHTFMGFGGLRYMEVNYTDAEWAEFVAANNNDLSAEYKKSE
;
A
#
# COMPACT_ATOMS: atom_id res chain seq x y z
N MET A 1 25.20 70.28 48.05
CA MET A 1 26.20 69.93 47.00
C MET A 1 26.38 68.42 47.05
N SER A 2 26.50 67.64 45.99
CA SER A 2 26.25 67.74 44.54
C SER A 2 26.87 66.46 43.98
N LYS A 3 26.22 65.88 42.95
CA LYS A 3 26.79 65.12 41.82
C LYS A 3 28.03 64.22 42.04
N ASN A 4 27.87 62.98 41.55
CA ASN A 4 28.89 62.02 41.13
C ASN A 4 29.27 60.92 42.13
N LEU A 5 28.42 59.88 42.18
CA LEU A 5 28.80 58.57 42.69
C LEU A 5 28.20 57.45 41.81
N LYS A 6 28.65 57.37 40.54
CA LYS A 6 28.45 56.21 39.64
C LYS A 6 29.53 56.20 38.55
N SER A 7 30.78 55.86 38.92
CA SER A 7 31.85 55.58 37.94
C SER A 7 33.12 55.06 38.61
N VAL A 8 33.09 53.88 39.26
CA VAL A 8 34.31 53.11 39.63
C VAL A 8 34.05 51.59 39.60
N LEU A 9 33.36 51.08 38.57
CA LEU A 9 33.20 49.61 38.40
C LEU A 9 33.11 49.21 36.93
N ALA A 10 33.99 49.78 36.09
CA ALA A 10 34.00 49.55 34.64
C ALA A 10 35.40 49.48 34.01
N VAL A 11 36.47 49.15 34.76
CA VAL A 11 37.85 49.15 34.21
C VAL A 11 38.65 47.88 34.54
N VAL A 12 38.01 46.78 34.95
CA VAL A 12 38.71 45.47 35.13
C VAL A 12 38.17 44.37 34.19
N LEU A 13 37.27 44.68 33.26
CA LEU A 13 36.67 43.68 32.35
C LEU A 13 37.03 43.81 30.86
N CYS A 14 38.11 44.52 30.50
CA CYS A 14 38.47 44.74 29.09
C CYS A 14 39.92 44.36 28.69
N MET A 15 40.63 43.53 29.46
CA MET A 15 41.97 43.06 29.05
C MET A 15 42.24 41.57 29.36
N VAL A 16 41.26 40.68 29.12
CA VAL A 16 41.48 39.22 29.04
C VAL A 16 40.67 38.60 27.88
N LEU A 17 40.63 39.27 26.72
CA LEU A 17 39.85 38.76 25.57
C LEU A 17 40.54 38.85 24.21
N VAL A 18 41.87 38.87 24.16
CA VAL A 18 42.59 38.69 22.89
C VAL A 18 43.88 37.91 23.15
N ALA A 19 44.04 36.81 22.40
CA ALA A 19 45.01 35.70 22.54
C ALA A 19 44.58 34.64 23.57
N SER A 20 44.24 33.40 23.23
CA SER A 20 44.43 32.65 21.99
C SER A 20 43.63 31.35 22.08
N MET A 21 42.56 31.23 21.29
CA MET A 21 42.08 29.96 20.76
C MET A 21 41.79 30.24 19.29
N PHE A 22 42.79 29.98 18.45
CA PHE A 22 42.51 29.64 17.06
C PHE A 22 41.80 28.29 17.08
N VAL A 23 40.49 28.30 17.34
CA VAL A 23 39.63 27.27 16.78
C VAL A 23 39.48 27.70 15.33
N ALA A 24 40.01 26.90 14.40
CA ALA A 24 39.66 27.06 13.00
C ALA A 24 38.12 26.98 12.94
N SER A 25 37.43 28.10 12.73
CA SER A 25 36.02 28.00 12.35
C SER A 25 36.04 27.35 10.98
N ALA A 26 35.55 26.11 10.87
CA ALA A 26 35.28 25.51 9.59
C ALA A 26 34.44 26.52 8.78
N GLU A 27 34.84 26.76 7.53
CA GLU A 27 34.08 27.59 6.62
C GLU A 27 32.71 26.90 6.44
N GLN A 28 31.61 27.61 6.69
CA GLN A 28 30.28 27.01 6.55
C GLN A 28 30.03 26.62 5.09
N VAL A 29 29.43 25.45 4.87
CA VAL A 29 29.10 24.97 3.53
C VAL A 29 28.12 25.93 2.83
N ALA A 30 28.44 26.30 1.60
CA ALA A 30 27.55 27.06 0.73
C ALA A 30 26.85 26.08 -0.22
N LEU A 31 25.61 25.72 0.09
CA LEU A 31 24.81 24.81 -0.73
C LEU A 31 24.24 25.53 -1.94
N LYS A 32 24.29 24.86 -3.10
CA LYS A 32 23.66 25.34 -4.32
C LYS A 32 22.14 25.21 -4.22
N GLN A 33 21.44 26.05 -4.97
CA GLN A 33 19.99 26.00 -5.12
C GLN A 33 19.64 26.10 -6.61
N ALA A 34 18.56 25.43 -7.00
CA ALA A 34 18.07 25.43 -8.38
C ALA A 34 16.55 25.20 -8.43
N GLU A 35 15.93 25.42 -9.59
CA GLU A 35 14.55 24.99 -9.85
C GLU A 35 14.53 23.52 -10.29
N TYR A 36 13.52 22.75 -9.84
CA TYR A 36 13.27 21.37 -10.26
C TYR A 36 12.13 21.33 -11.28
N ASN A 37 12.39 20.81 -12.48
CA ASN A 37 11.49 20.78 -13.62
C ASN A 37 11.05 19.35 -13.90
N THR A 38 9.79 19.06 -13.63
CA THR A 38 9.21 17.72 -13.73
C THR A 38 7.98 17.71 -14.65
N THR A 39 7.44 16.52 -14.89
CA THR A 39 6.26 16.33 -15.73
C THR A 39 5.25 15.39 -15.11
N THR A 40 3.99 15.55 -15.50
CA THR A 40 2.91 14.62 -15.17
C THR A 40 2.11 14.26 -16.41
N SER A 41 1.58 13.04 -16.50
CA SER A 41 0.65 12.67 -17.56
C SER A 41 -0.72 13.30 -17.34
N THR A 42 -1.12 13.51 -16.08
CA THR A 42 -2.42 14.02 -15.70
C THR A 42 -2.27 15.13 -14.66
N MET A 43 -2.72 16.34 -15.02
CA MET A 43 -2.71 17.48 -14.12
C MET A 43 -3.79 17.30 -13.03
N PRO A 44 -3.51 17.58 -11.74
CA PRO A 44 -4.51 17.50 -10.69
C PRO A 44 -5.71 18.39 -10.99
N SER A 45 -6.89 17.90 -10.64
CA SER A 45 -8.14 18.66 -10.69
C SER A 45 -8.48 19.29 -9.34
N ASN A 46 -7.96 18.71 -8.25
CA ASN A 46 -8.03 19.22 -6.88
C ASN A 46 -6.81 18.73 -6.07
N TRP A 47 -6.60 19.31 -4.89
CA TRP A 47 -5.59 18.89 -3.89
C TRP A 47 -6.13 19.13 -2.48
N ASN A 48 -7.40 18.76 -2.28
CA ASN A 48 -8.14 18.99 -1.05
C ASN A 48 -8.03 17.76 -0.14
N GLU A 49 -7.49 17.96 1.07
CA GLU A 49 -7.34 16.91 2.10
C GLU A 49 -8.67 16.21 2.44
N PHE A 50 -9.82 16.84 2.17
CA PHE A 50 -11.13 16.25 2.44
C PHE A 50 -11.62 15.30 1.35
N THR A 51 -11.19 15.49 0.10
CA THR A 51 -11.84 14.88 -1.07
C THR A 51 -10.90 14.22 -2.07
N TYR A 52 -9.57 14.34 -1.94
CA TYR A 52 -8.63 13.70 -2.87
C TYR A 52 -8.95 12.21 -2.99
N SER A 53 -8.94 11.62 -4.18
CA SER A 53 -9.34 10.21 -4.34
C SER A 53 -8.28 9.36 -5.05
N ASP A 54 -7.33 10.00 -5.72
CA ASP A 54 -6.25 9.34 -6.44
C ASP A 54 -4.88 9.99 -6.19
N ASN A 55 -3.83 9.39 -6.77
CA ASN A 55 -2.47 9.90 -6.67
C ASN A 55 -2.27 11.22 -7.43
N ASN A 56 -3.10 11.51 -8.44
CA ASN A 56 -2.95 12.75 -9.20
C ASN A 56 -3.29 13.95 -8.31
N ASP A 57 -4.31 13.84 -7.46
CA ASP A 57 -4.75 14.91 -6.56
C ASP A 57 -3.71 15.25 -5.47
N THR A 58 -2.78 14.32 -5.16
CA THR A 58 -1.76 14.55 -4.13
C THR A 58 -0.53 15.32 -4.64
N GLN A 59 -0.39 15.49 -5.96
CA GLN A 59 0.79 16.09 -6.60
C GLN A 59 1.15 17.48 -6.04
N ILE A 60 0.17 18.33 -5.76
CA ILE A 60 0.39 19.64 -5.11
C ILE A 60 0.36 19.51 -3.60
N MET A 61 -0.57 18.70 -3.06
CA MET A 61 -0.81 18.50 -1.63
C MET A 61 0.47 18.14 -0.88
N ASN A 62 1.27 17.20 -1.40
CA ASN A 62 2.48 16.68 -0.78
C ASN A 62 3.56 17.74 -0.48
N TYR A 63 3.46 18.94 -1.06
CA TYR A 63 4.43 20.03 -0.87
C TYR A 63 3.91 21.20 -0.03
N ILE A 64 2.58 21.31 0.13
CA ILE A 64 1.92 22.47 0.75
C ILE A 64 1.38 22.18 2.16
N VAL A 65 1.51 20.93 2.63
CA VAL A 65 1.10 20.50 3.98
C VAL A 65 2.31 20.20 4.87
N SER A 66 2.08 19.96 6.15
CA SER A 66 3.10 19.61 7.14
C SER A 66 2.59 18.56 8.13
N SER A 67 3.46 18.14 9.03
CA SER A 67 3.19 17.07 10.01
C SER A 67 3.45 17.57 11.43
N PHE A 68 2.74 17.03 12.42
CA PHE A 68 3.04 17.10 13.84
C PHE A 68 4.30 16.34 14.21
N PHE A 69 4.52 15.19 13.58
CA PHE A 69 5.66 14.29 13.78
C PHE A 69 6.21 13.85 12.42
N ASP A 70 7.53 13.74 12.31
CA ASP A 70 8.21 13.35 11.07
C ASP A 70 9.14 12.16 11.29
N TYR A 71 9.32 11.37 10.24
CA TYR A 71 10.47 10.48 10.12
C TYR A 71 11.72 11.26 9.70
N ASP A 72 12.87 10.73 10.07
CA ASP A 72 14.17 11.18 9.56
C ASP A 72 15.18 10.03 9.53
N TYR A 73 16.27 10.17 8.78
CA TYR A 73 17.38 9.22 8.80
C TYR A 73 17.98 9.12 10.22
N LYS A 74 18.37 7.91 10.62
CA LYS A 74 19.23 7.71 11.78
C LYS A 74 20.68 7.96 11.37
N PHE A 75 21.39 8.74 12.18
CA PHE A 75 22.82 9.00 12.00
C PHE A 75 23.63 8.35 13.12
N GLU A 76 24.81 7.83 12.78
CA GLU A 76 25.80 7.34 13.75
C GLU A 76 26.11 8.42 14.79
N ASP A 77 26.16 8.03 16.06
CA ASP A 77 26.38 8.90 17.22
C ASP A 77 25.42 10.13 17.28
N ASP A 78 24.26 10.03 16.64
CA ASP A 78 23.30 11.13 16.46
C ASP A 78 23.92 12.37 15.77
N LYS A 79 24.99 12.18 14.99
CA LYS A 79 25.74 13.25 14.31
C LYS A 79 25.18 13.50 12.90
N LYS A 80 24.07 14.23 12.84
CA LYS A 80 23.44 14.63 11.56
C LYS A 80 24.26 15.61 10.72
N PHE A 81 25.05 16.49 11.35
CA PHE A 81 25.80 17.53 10.64
C PHE A 81 27.31 17.33 10.79
N ASN A 82 28.02 17.53 9.69
CA ASN A 82 29.47 17.69 9.67
C ASN A 82 29.88 19.03 10.30
N ASP A 83 31.18 19.17 10.59
CA ASP A 83 31.73 20.36 11.24
C ASP A 83 31.59 21.63 10.37
N ASP A 84 31.46 21.48 9.04
CA ASP A 84 31.19 22.56 8.08
C ASP A 84 29.69 22.88 7.92
N GLY A 85 28.82 22.13 8.61
CA GLY A 85 27.36 22.26 8.57
C GLY A 85 26.68 21.46 7.47
N SER A 86 27.39 20.79 6.56
CA SER A 86 26.78 19.86 5.61
C SER A 86 26.13 18.68 6.34
N ILE A 87 25.16 18.01 5.71
CA ILE A 87 24.52 16.84 6.28
C ILE A 87 25.46 15.63 6.15
N ASN A 88 25.61 14.84 7.20
CA ASN A 88 26.52 13.71 7.29
C ASN A 88 25.96 12.47 6.59
N LYS A 89 26.01 12.44 5.25
CA LYS A 89 25.56 11.30 4.44
C LYS A 89 26.29 10.00 4.79
N ASP A 90 27.60 10.06 5.00
CA ASP A 90 28.42 8.88 5.31
C ASP A 90 28.08 8.25 6.67
N GLY A 91 27.41 9.00 7.56
CA GLY A 91 26.98 8.53 8.87
C GLY A 91 25.54 8.02 8.91
N ILE A 92 24.84 7.85 7.78
CA ILE A 92 23.50 7.24 7.78
C ILE A 92 23.62 5.78 8.19
N VAL A 93 22.78 5.34 9.13
CA VAL A 93 22.63 3.93 9.48
C VAL A 93 21.64 3.30 8.48
N PRO A 94 22.04 2.31 7.65
CA PRO A 94 21.19 1.75 6.61
C PRO A 94 19.85 1.21 7.15
N GLY A 95 18.74 1.54 6.48
CA GLY A 95 17.38 1.12 6.87
C GLY A 95 16.84 1.73 8.17
N ALA A 96 17.68 2.39 8.97
CA ALA A 96 17.30 2.92 10.27
C ALA A 96 16.77 4.35 10.21
N TYR A 97 15.80 4.63 11.06
CA TYR A 97 15.12 5.93 11.14
C TYR A 97 15.06 6.49 12.56
N THR A 98 14.65 7.74 12.65
CA THR A 98 14.24 8.41 13.88
C THR A 98 12.85 9.01 13.71
N THR A 99 12.11 9.13 14.82
CA THR A 99 10.80 9.79 14.89
C THR A 99 10.98 11.10 15.66
N ASN A 100 10.58 12.21 15.05
CA ASN A 100 10.88 13.54 15.53
C ASN A 100 9.62 14.38 15.67
N TYR A 101 9.61 15.25 16.69
CA TYR A 101 8.62 16.31 16.79
C TYR A 101 8.82 17.34 15.66
N SER A 102 7.73 17.74 15.02
CA SER A 102 7.69 18.71 13.92
C SER A 102 6.77 19.87 14.30
N ALA A 103 5.55 19.97 13.77
CA ALA A 103 4.59 21.02 14.14
C ALA A 103 4.04 20.89 15.57
N ALA A 104 4.28 19.76 16.26
CA ALA A 104 3.97 19.56 17.67
C ALA A 104 5.21 19.69 18.56
N THR A 105 5.00 20.05 19.82
CA THR A 105 6.06 20.09 20.85
C THR A 105 5.92 18.99 21.89
N LYS A 106 4.74 18.33 21.95
CA LYS A 106 4.46 17.29 22.93
C LYS A 106 3.33 16.38 22.47
N LEU A 107 3.46 15.09 22.76
CA LEU A 107 2.42 14.07 22.63
C LEU A 107 2.23 13.41 23.99
N GLU A 108 0.99 13.31 24.46
CA GLU A 108 0.66 12.75 25.77
C GLU A 108 -0.51 11.78 25.66
N ASP A 109 -0.36 10.60 26.25
CA ASP A 109 -1.51 9.75 26.56
C ASP A 109 -2.28 10.36 27.74
N VAL A 110 -3.51 10.76 27.49
CA VAL A 110 -4.40 11.38 28.46
C VAL A 110 -5.59 10.49 28.81
N THR A 111 -5.60 9.22 28.41
CA THR A 111 -6.69 8.25 28.62
C THR A 111 -7.18 8.23 30.07
N ALA A 112 -6.26 8.26 31.04
CA ALA A 112 -6.58 8.24 32.47
C ALA A 112 -7.22 9.54 33.00
N THR A 113 -7.07 10.65 32.27
CA THR A 113 -7.40 12.02 32.74
C THR A 113 -8.48 12.74 31.94
N VAL A 114 -8.83 12.22 30.76
CA VAL A 114 -9.94 12.75 29.96
C VAL A 114 -11.28 12.62 30.67
N ASP A 115 -12.22 13.49 30.28
CA ASP A 115 -13.55 13.54 30.88
C ASP A 115 -14.24 12.17 30.89
N ALA A 116 -14.90 11.85 32.00
CA ALA A 116 -15.59 10.57 32.18
C ALA A 116 -16.70 10.33 31.13
N LYS A 117 -17.20 11.37 30.45
CA LYS A 117 -18.19 11.26 29.37
C LYS A 117 -17.75 10.36 28.21
N TRP A 118 -16.43 10.22 27.99
CA TRP A 118 -15.90 9.38 26.91
C TRP A 118 -16.01 7.88 27.19
N GLY A 119 -16.39 7.49 28.41
CA GLY A 119 -16.83 6.13 28.73
C GLY A 119 -15.73 5.07 28.83
N TYR A 120 -14.45 5.46 28.96
CA TYR A 120 -13.35 4.52 29.14
C TYR A 120 -13.47 3.76 30.47
N THR A 121 -13.31 2.43 30.41
CA THR A 121 -13.32 1.56 31.61
C THR A 121 -12.08 1.79 32.47
N ASP A 122 -12.09 1.27 33.71
CA ASP A 122 -10.92 1.36 34.59
C ASP A 122 -9.72 0.60 34.01
N GLU A 123 -9.97 -0.53 33.32
CA GLU A 123 -8.95 -1.30 32.59
C GLU A 123 -8.35 -0.48 31.44
N GLN A 124 -9.20 0.11 30.57
CA GLN A 124 -8.74 0.96 29.47
C GLN A 124 -7.93 2.17 29.96
N LYS A 125 -8.33 2.76 31.10
CA LYS A 125 -7.58 3.86 31.73
C LYS A 125 -6.24 3.43 32.32
N ALA A 126 -6.12 2.18 32.76
CA ALA A 126 -4.87 1.63 33.25
C ALA A 126 -3.93 1.23 32.10
N GLU A 127 -4.47 0.72 31.01
CA GLU A 127 -3.73 0.33 29.80
C GLU A 127 -3.26 1.54 28.99
N GLY A 128 -4.11 2.56 28.83
CA GLY A 128 -3.81 3.73 28.01
C GLY A 128 -4.04 3.52 26.50
N GLY A 129 -3.61 4.47 25.69
CA GLY A 129 -3.63 4.41 24.23
C GLY A 129 -4.94 4.86 23.56
N TYR A 130 -5.99 5.19 24.33
CA TYR A 130 -7.29 5.54 23.78
C TYR A 130 -7.55 7.04 23.66
N ALA A 131 -6.82 7.89 24.38
CA ALA A 131 -6.93 9.33 24.22
C ALA A 131 -5.58 10.04 24.24
N TRP A 132 -5.38 10.93 23.28
CA TRP A 132 -4.09 11.54 22.98
C TRP A 132 -4.21 13.05 22.90
N LYS A 133 -3.31 13.76 23.60
CA LYS A 133 -3.19 15.22 23.54
C LYS A 133 -1.93 15.61 22.77
N ILE A 134 -2.11 16.42 21.74
CA ILE A 134 -1.02 17.00 20.93
C ILE A 134 -0.91 18.48 21.27
N THR A 135 0.22 18.92 21.81
CA THR A 135 0.52 20.34 21.99
C THR A 135 1.23 20.87 20.75
N LEU A 136 0.67 21.91 20.13
CA LEU A 136 1.21 22.51 18.92
C LEU A 136 2.29 23.54 19.21
N ARG A 137 3.13 23.82 18.21
CA ARG A 137 4.00 24.99 18.23
C ARG A 137 3.19 26.28 18.15
N ASP A 138 3.74 27.35 18.71
CA ASP A 138 3.11 28.69 18.71
C ASP A 138 3.46 29.54 17.47
N ASP A 139 4.36 29.08 16.61
CA ASP A 139 4.84 29.81 15.43
C ASP A 139 4.28 29.27 14.10
N LEU A 140 3.29 28.35 14.15
CA LEU A 140 2.62 27.81 12.96
C LEU A 140 1.81 28.89 12.23
N LYS A 141 1.96 28.94 10.91
CA LYS A 141 1.30 29.92 10.05
C LYS A 141 0.96 29.34 8.68
N TRP A 142 -0.11 29.84 8.10
CA TRP A 142 -0.39 29.74 6.68
C TRP A 142 0.60 30.59 5.87
N ASP A 143 0.65 30.36 4.57
CA ASP A 143 1.52 31.03 3.61
C ASP A 143 1.24 32.53 3.47
N ASP A 144 0.04 32.97 3.82
CA ASP A 144 -0.33 34.39 3.94
C ASP A 144 0.07 35.03 5.29
N GLY A 145 0.60 34.23 6.22
CA GLY A 145 1.04 34.63 7.55
C GLY A 145 -0.05 34.53 8.63
N THR A 146 -1.26 34.10 8.30
CA THR A 146 -2.34 33.85 9.27
C THR A 146 -1.90 32.75 10.25
N PRO A 147 -2.00 32.96 11.58
CA PRO A 147 -1.63 31.94 12.57
C PRO A 147 -2.48 30.68 12.45
N ILE A 148 -1.86 29.53 12.71
CA ILE A 148 -2.55 28.23 12.84
C ILE A 148 -2.57 27.86 14.32
N THR A 149 -3.73 27.45 14.81
CA THR A 149 -3.96 27.09 16.21
C THR A 149 -4.70 25.76 16.33
N ALA A 150 -4.76 25.20 17.54
CA ALA A 150 -5.54 23.99 17.81
C ALA A 150 -7.02 24.11 17.39
N ALA A 151 -7.60 25.31 17.45
CA ALA A 151 -8.99 25.54 17.05
C ALA A 151 -9.22 25.35 15.55
N ASP A 152 -8.20 25.55 14.72
CA ASP A 152 -8.29 25.37 13.27
C ASP A 152 -8.36 23.88 12.90
N PHE A 153 -7.66 23.02 13.63
CA PHE A 153 -7.75 21.56 13.48
C PHE A 153 -9.11 21.02 13.94
N GLU A 154 -9.65 21.53 15.05
CA GLU A 154 -11.01 21.17 15.48
C GLU A 154 -12.06 21.57 14.44
N TYR A 155 -11.97 22.82 13.95
CA TYR A 155 -12.85 23.29 12.87
C TYR A 155 -12.74 22.41 11.62
N SER A 156 -11.51 22.10 11.19
CA SER A 156 -11.27 21.33 9.98
C SER A 156 -11.81 19.90 10.10
N MET A 157 -11.62 19.23 11.24
CA MET A 157 -12.22 17.90 11.46
C MET A 157 -13.75 17.96 11.42
N LYS A 158 -14.35 18.99 12.02
CA LYS A 158 -15.80 19.17 12.00
C LYS A 158 -16.34 19.31 10.58
N GLU A 159 -15.68 20.08 9.73
CA GLU A 159 -16.06 20.26 8.34
C GLU A 159 -15.81 19.00 7.50
N LEU A 160 -14.74 18.26 7.78
CA LEU A 160 -14.48 16.97 7.14
C LEU A 160 -15.61 15.97 7.44
N LEU A 161 -16.01 15.89 8.71
CA LEU A 161 -17.05 14.97 9.18
C LEU A 161 -18.48 15.49 8.98
N ASP A 162 -18.68 16.67 8.36
CA ASP A 162 -20.00 17.25 8.19
C ASP A 162 -20.91 16.31 7.35
N PRO A 163 -22.01 15.79 7.93
CA PRO A 163 -22.92 14.86 7.24
C PRO A 163 -23.64 15.49 6.04
N ALA A 164 -23.57 16.81 5.84
CA ALA A 164 -24.08 17.49 4.66
C ALA A 164 -23.14 17.36 3.44
N PHE A 165 -21.86 17.03 3.65
CA PHE A 165 -20.85 16.91 2.59
C PHE A 165 -20.55 15.46 2.23
N MET A 166 -20.55 14.55 3.21
CA MET A 166 -20.13 13.15 3.02
C MET A 166 -18.73 13.04 2.38
N ASN A 167 -17.77 13.84 2.88
CA ASN A 167 -16.43 13.91 2.32
C ASN A 167 -15.73 12.54 2.27
N PHE A 168 -15.08 12.26 1.15
CA PHE A 168 -14.47 10.96 0.87
C PHE A 168 -13.43 10.53 1.93
N ARG A 169 -12.60 11.47 2.43
CA ARG A 169 -11.52 11.18 3.38
C ARG A 169 -11.94 11.12 4.85
N ALA A 170 -13.23 11.26 5.14
CA ALA A 170 -13.75 11.11 6.50
C ALA A 170 -13.48 9.70 7.07
N ASN A 171 -13.42 8.67 6.21
CA ASN A 171 -13.20 7.28 6.62
C ASN A 171 -11.88 7.06 7.36
N THR A 172 -10.84 7.83 7.05
CA THR A 172 -9.55 7.81 7.77
C THR A 172 -9.76 8.07 9.26
N TYR A 173 -10.74 8.89 9.65
CA TYR A 173 -10.95 9.27 11.04
C TYR A 173 -12.03 8.45 11.73
N TYR A 174 -13.04 7.98 11.00
CA TYR A 174 -14.13 7.19 11.60
C TYR A 174 -13.95 5.67 11.53
N ASP A 175 -13.22 5.14 10.55
CA ASP A 175 -12.97 3.70 10.41
C ASP A 175 -11.50 3.35 10.72
N THR A 176 -10.54 4.12 10.22
CA THR A 176 -9.11 3.82 10.48
C THR A 176 -8.69 4.26 11.88
N LEU A 177 -8.69 5.56 12.18
CA LEU A 177 -8.29 6.07 13.50
C LEU A 177 -9.36 5.80 14.58
N MET A 178 -10.62 5.66 14.17
CA MET A 178 -11.78 5.39 15.02
C MET A 178 -11.99 6.43 16.13
N ILE A 179 -12.07 7.71 15.75
CA ILE A 179 -12.43 8.79 16.67
C ILE A 179 -13.83 8.52 17.24
N LYS A 180 -13.97 8.59 18.57
CA LYS A 180 -15.24 8.35 19.27
C LYS A 180 -16.40 9.12 18.65
N ASN A 181 -17.50 8.42 18.38
CA ASN A 181 -18.73 8.96 17.80
C ASN A 181 -18.60 9.66 16.43
N SER A 182 -17.45 9.58 15.76
CA SER A 182 -17.27 10.22 14.43
C SER A 182 -18.10 9.53 13.33
N LYS A 183 -18.16 8.19 13.31
CA LYS A 183 -18.98 7.42 12.36
C LYS A 183 -20.47 7.75 12.48
N PRO A 184 -21.10 7.65 13.67
CA PRO A 184 -22.52 8.02 13.79
C PRO A 184 -22.76 9.51 13.50
N TYR A 185 -21.83 10.42 13.83
CA TYR A 185 -21.93 11.83 13.45
C TYR A 185 -21.93 12.03 11.92
N PHE A 186 -21.03 11.38 11.21
CA PHE A 186 -20.90 11.50 9.75
C PHE A 186 -22.11 10.93 9.00
N PHE A 187 -22.68 9.82 9.47
CA PHE A 187 -23.83 9.17 8.83
C PHE A 187 -25.19 9.65 9.36
N GLN A 188 -25.26 10.61 10.29
CA GLN A 188 -26.51 10.97 10.99
C GLN A 188 -27.63 11.51 10.09
N ASN A 189 -27.33 11.97 8.87
CA ASN A 189 -28.33 12.41 7.91
C ASN A 189 -28.91 11.27 7.07
N LYS A 190 -28.28 10.08 7.06
CA LYS A 190 -28.78 8.88 6.39
C LYS A 190 -29.90 8.25 7.21
N GLU A 191 -31.05 8.01 6.57
CA GLU A 191 -32.22 7.36 7.20
C GLU A 191 -31.97 5.89 7.53
N GLY A 192 -31.07 5.23 6.82
CA GLY A 192 -30.72 3.84 6.99
C GLY A 192 -29.77 3.36 5.90
N THR A 193 -29.41 2.10 5.95
CA THR A 193 -28.56 1.41 4.97
C THR A 193 -29.25 0.15 4.45
N TYR A 194 -28.84 -0.32 3.28
CA TYR A 194 -29.27 -1.61 2.75
C TYR A 194 -28.17 -2.63 3.00
N GLU A 195 -28.33 -3.43 4.04
CA GLU A 195 -27.35 -4.41 4.49
C GLU A 195 -27.61 -5.77 3.84
N THR A 196 -26.56 -6.50 3.47
CA THR A 196 -26.70 -7.82 2.82
C THR A 196 -27.32 -8.84 3.78
N LEU A 197 -28.12 -9.77 3.26
CA LEU A 197 -28.72 -10.84 4.06
C LEU A 197 -27.68 -11.63 4.86
N GLY A 198 -26.54 -11.93 4.24
CA GLY A 198 -25.42 -12.62 4.89
C GLY A 198 -24.87 -11.86 6.09
N SER A 199 -24.65 -10.53 5.96
CA SER A 199 -24.17 -9.68 7.06
C SER A 199 -25.12 -9.66 8.27
N GLN A 200 -26.41 -9.87 8.03
CA GLN A 200 -27.46 -9.90 9.05
C GLN A 200 -27.74 -11.33 9.57
N GLY A 201 -26.96 -12.32 9.13
CA GLY A 201 -27.04 -13.71 9.59
C GLY A 201 -28.15 -14.56 8.95
N TYR A 202 -28.75 -14.10 7.85
CA TYR A 202 -29.76 -14.86 7.12
C TYR A 202 -29.11 -15.85 6.16
N ALA A 203 -29.52 -17.13 6.22
CA ALA A 203 -28.98 -18.20 5.40
C ALA A 203 -29.58 -18.28 3.97
N SER A 204 -30.66 -17.54 3.70
CA SER A 204 -31.28 -17.43 2.38
C SER A 204 -32.25 -16.26 2.32
N VAL A 205 -32.64 -15.85 1.11
CA VAL A 205 -33.74 -14.91 0.86
C VAL A 205 -35.02 -15.38 1.54
N GLN A 206 -35.35 -16.67 1.41
CA GLN A 206 -36.56 -17.23 2.02
C GLN A 206 -36.51 -17.17 3.55
N ALA A 207 -35.34 -17.39 4.17
CA ALA A 207 -35.18 -17.30 5.62
C ALA A 207 -35.44 -15.88 6.14
N ALA A 208 -34.99 -14.84 5.41
CA ALA A 208 -35.28 -13.45 5.75
C ALA A 208 -36.77 -13.14 5.60
N VAL A 209 -37.41 -13.58 4.51
CA VAL A 209 -38.86 -13.42 4.30
C VAL A 209 -39.66 -14.14 5.40
N ASP A 210 -39.27 -15.36 5.78
CA ASP A 210 -39.91 -16.14 6.84
C ASP A 210 -39.74 -15.49 8.22
N ALA A 211 -38.63 -14.77 8.43
CA ALA A 211 -38.39 -13.94 9.61
C ALA A 211 -39.22 -12.64 9.61
N GLY A 212 -39.90 -12.32 8.50
CA GLY A 212 -40.76 -11.16 8.34
C GLY A 212 -40.06 -9.94 7.74
N GLU A 213 -38.85 -10.09 7.21
CA GLU A 213 -38.10 -8.99 6.61
C GLU A 213 -38.65 -8.59 5.24
N THR A 214 -38.51 -7.30 4.92
CA THR A 214 -38.70 -6.82 3.55
C THR A 214 -37.38 -6.90 2.81
N VAL A 215 -37.30 -7.79 1.83
CA VAL A 215 -36.07 -8.04 1.07
C VAL A 215 -36.05 -7.19 -0.19
N TYR A 216 -34.91 -6.55 -0.44
CA TYR A 216 -34.64 -5.68 -1.56
C TYR A 216 -33.55 -6.25 -2.47
N VAL A 217 -33.65 -5.90 -3.75
CA VAL A 217 -32.60 -6.09 -4.76
C VAL A 217 -32.09 -4.71 -5.19
N ASN A 218 -30.75 -4.57 -5.28
CA ASN A 218 -30.14 -3.43 -5.95
C ASN A 218 -30.30 -3.63 -7.47
N ILE A 219 -31.39 -3.11 -8.02
CA ILE A 219 -31.78 -3.31 -9.43
C ILE A 219 -30.87 -2.54 -10.40
N TRP A 220 -30.16 -1.51 -9.90
CA TRP A 220 -29.14 -0.80 -10.67
C TRP A 220 -27.91 -1.67 -10.90
N ASN A 221 -27.36 -2.27 -9.85
CA ASN A 221 -26.16 -3.11 -9.96
C ASN A 221 -26.44 -4.42 -10.68
N MET A 222 -27.59 -5.04 -10.43
CA MET A 222 -27.92 -6.34 -11.02
C MET A 222 -28.30 -6.26 -12.50
N TRP A 223 -28.88 -5.14 -12.96
CA TRP A 223 -29.45 -5.05 -14.31
C TRP A 223 -29.15 -3.74 -15.06
N GLY A 224 -28.36 -2.83 -14.49
CA GLY A 224 -27.95 -1.59 -15.17
C GLY A 224 -29.07 -0.57 -15.37
N THR A 225 -30.09 -0.59 -14.52
CA THR A 225 -31.35 0.19 -14.71
C THR A 225 -31.28 1.67 -14.32
N ASN A 226 -30.09 2.21 -14.00
CA ASN A 226 -29.94 3.63 -13.70
C ASN A 226 -30.36 4.47 -14.92
N GLY A 227 -31.29 5.41 -14.71
CA GLY A 227 -31.89 6.23 -15.77
C GLY A 227 -33.04 5.54 -16.54
N TYR A 228 -33.43 4.32 -16.17
CA TYR A 228 -34.63 3.68 -16.70
C TYR A 228 -35.86 4.34 -16.07
N LEU A 229 -36.97 4.36 -16.82
CA LEU A 229 -38.22 4.98 -16.39
C LEU A 229 -39.35 3.96 -16.31
N ASP A 230 -40.26 4.14 -15.37
CA ASP A 230 -41.54 3.44 -15.37
C ASP A 230 -42.51 4.02 -16.42
N ALA A 231 -43.72 3.45 -16.51
CA ALA A 231 -44.74 3.89 -17.47
C ALA A 231 -45.26 5.31 -17.22
N GLU A 232 -45.12 5.81 -15.98
CA GLU A 232 -45.51 7.14 -15.53
C GLU A 232 -44.39 8.18 -15.71
N GLY A 233 -43.19 7.73 -16.09
CA GLY A 233 -42.00 8.57 -16.30
C GLY A 233 -41.20 8.84 -15.03
N ASN A 234 -41.39 8.06 -13.96
CA ASN A 234 -40.57 8.13 -12.76
C ASN A 234 -39.28 7.33 -12.96
N GLU A 235 -38.18 7.81 -12.38
CA GLU A 235 -36.89 7.13 -12.43
C GLU A 235 -36.89 5.85 -11.59
N CYS A 236 -36.21 4.81 -12.09
CA CYS A 236 -35.98 3.58 -11.38
C CYS A 236 -35.20 3.83 -10.07
N PRO A 237 -35.72 3.46 -8.89
CA PRO A 237 -34.97 3.55 -7.65
C PRO A 237 -33.85 2.49 -7.63
N GLU A 238 -32.78 2.77 -6.89
CA GLU A 238 -31.65 1.84 -6.76
C GLU A 238 -32.05 0.50 -6.13
N TYR A 239 -32.90 0.56 -5.10
CA TYR A 239 -33.41 -0.61 -4.39
C TYR A 239 -34.91 -0.76 -4.57
N VAL A 240 -35.33 -1.93 -5.05
CA VAL A 240 -36.74 -2.34 -5.14
C VAL A 240 -36.94 -3.62 -4.37
N THR A 241 -38.15 -3.86 -3.86
CA THR A 241 -38.41 -5.13 -3.17
C THR A 241 -38.38 -6.28 -4.17
N ILE A 242 -38.02 -7.48 -3.73
CA ILE A 242 -38.06 -8.71 -4.57
C ILE A 242 -39.48 -9.07 -5.03
N THR A 243 -40.50 -8.33 -4.58
CA THR A 243 -41.90 -8.48 -4.97
C THR A 243 -42.42 -7.32 -5.81
N ASP A 244 -41.60 -6.29 -6.10
CA ASP A 244 -42.01 -5.15 -6.90
C ASP A 244 -42.26 -5.56 -8.37
N GLU A 245 -43.46 -5.32 -8.85
CA GLU A 245 -43.88 -5.63 -10.22
C GLU A 245 -43.70 -4.42 -11.17
N THR A 246 -43.33 -3.25 -10.64
CA THR A 246 -43.10 -2.03 -11.43
C THR A 246 -41.97 -2.26 -12.41
N THR A 247 -42.27 -2.11 -13.70
CA THR A 247 -41.31 -2.35 -14.78
C THR A 247 -40.66 -1.05 -15.18
N TYR A 248 -39.34 -0.99 -15.06
CA TYR A 248 -38.52 0.13 -15.50
C TYR A 248 -37.86 -0.23 -16.82
N SER A 249 -37.94 0.66 -17.81
CA SER A 249 -37.41 0.42 -19.17
C SER A 249 -36.44 1.51 -19.59
N ASN A 250 -35.48 1.14 -20.44
CA ASN A 250 -34.61 2.10 -21.10
C ASN A 250 -35.40 2.98 -22.09
N ALA A 251 -34.77 4.06 -22.59
CA ALA A 251 -35.45 5.08 -23.38
C ALA A 251 -36.10 4.58 -24.70
N ASP A 252 -35.62 3.48 -25.28
CA ASP A 252 -36.20 2.87 -26.49
C ASP A 252 -37.09 1.64 -26.21
N GLY A 253 -37.22 1.25 -24.94
CA GLY A 253 -38.03 0.13 -24.48
C GLY A 253 -37.50 -1.25 -24.91
N SER A 254 -36.25 -1.35 -25.33
CA SER A 254 -35.64 -2.63 -25.73
C SER A 254 -35.26 -3.52 -24.54
N ASP A 255 -35.07 -2.92 -23.37
CA ASP A 255 -34.67 -3.59 -22.15
C ASP A 255 -35.45 -3.05 -20.94
N SER A 256 -35.79 -3.96 -20.02
CA SER A 256 -36.61 -3.64 -18.87
C SER A 256 -36.47 -4.65 -17.74
N ALA A 257 -36.63 -4.21 -16.50
CA ALA A 257 -36.65 -5.10 -15.33
C ALA A 257 -37.60 -4.59 -14.24
N SER A 258 -37.96 -5.51 -13.35
CA SER A 258 -38.65 -5.25 -12.08
C SER A 258 -38.03 -6.13 -10.99
N GLY A 259 -38.23 -5.78 -9.71
CA GLY A 259 -37.70 -6.58 -8.60
C GLY A 259 -38.24 -8.02 -8.60
N SER A 260 -39.52 -8.19 -8.90
CA SER A 260 -40.16 -9.50 -9.04
C SER A 260 -39.63 -10.29 -10.23
N PHE A 261 -39.37 -9.64 -11.37
CA PHE A 261 -38.76 -10.30 -12.53
C PHE A 261 -37.37 -10.82 -12.20
N LEU A 262 -36.54 -9.99 -11.57
CA LEU A 262 -35.17 -10.38 -11.20
C LEU A 262 -35.17 -11.54 -10.21
N TYR A 263 -36.00 -11.48 -9.17
CA TYR A 263 -36.08 -12.57 -8.20
C TYR A 263 -36.58 -13.89 -8.84
N GLN A 264 -37.61 -13.84 -9.70
CA GLN A 264 -38.15 -15.04 -10.34
C GLN A 264 -37.18 -15.73 -11.31
N ASN A 265 -36.38 -14.95 -12.04
CA ASN A 265 -35.51 -15.49 -13.10
C ASN A 265 -34.06 -15.67 -12.64
N TYR A 266 -33.63 -14.93 -11.62
CA TYR A 266 -32.24 -14.84 -11.18
C TYR A 266 -32.08 -14.92 -9.66
N GLY A 267 -33.10 -15.37 -8.91
CA GLY A 267 -33.08 -15.42 -7.45
C GLY A 267 -31.94 -16.23 -6.84
N ALA A 268 -31.37 -17.20 -7.57
CA ALA A 268 -30.18 -17.93 -7.13
C ALA A 268 -28.96 -17.00 -6.94
N TYR A 269 -28.86 -15.93 -7.71
CA TYR A 269 -27.78 -14.94 -7.58
C TYR A 269 -28.00 -13.97 -6.41
N LEU A 270 -29.23 -13.92 -5.87
CA LEU A 270 -29.64 -13.07 -4.76
C LEU A 270 -29.52 -13.75 -3.40
N GLU A 271 -29.26 -15.06 -3.38
CA GLU A 271 -28.94 -15.78 -2.15
C GLU A 271 -27.60 -15.29 -1.57
N PRO A 272 -27.37 -15.42 -0.26
CA PRO A 272 -26.05 -15.13 0.31
C PRO A 272 -24.93 -15.87 -0.45
N ASN A 273 -23.92 -15.13 -0.90
CA ASN A 273 -22.82 -15.59 -1.76
C ASN A 273 -23.22 -15.90 -3.22
N GLY A 274 -24.40 -15.45 -3.66
CA GLY A 274 -24.95 -15.68 -5.00
C GLY A 274 -24.37 -14.76 -6.08
N GLY A 275 -23.53 -13.80 -5.73
CA GLY A 275 -22.89 -12.85 -6.66
C GLY A 275 -23.60 -11.49 -6.76
N TYR A 276 -24.88 -11.40 -6.39
CA TYR A 276 -25.63 -10.16 -6.25
C TYR A 276 -26.50 -10.23 -4.99
N ASP A 277 -25.92 -10.21 -3.79
CA ASP A 277 -26.67 -10.46 -2.55
C ASP A 277 -27.92 -9.57 -2.40
N ALA A 278 -29.05 -10.19 -2.04
CA ALA A 278 -30.22 -9.44 -1.59
C ALA A 278 -29.93 -8.71 -0.27
N THR A 279 -30.72 -7.67 0.01
CA THR A 279 -30.50 -6.77 1.16
C THR A 279 -31.77 -6.59 1.98
N ILE A 280 -31.60 -6.15 3.23
CA ILE A 280 -32.68 -5.58 4.05
C ILE A 280 -32.35 -4.12 4.39
N TYR A 281 -33.40 -3.32 4.55
CA TYR A 281 -33.24 -1.94 4.98
C TYR A 281 -33.10 -1.88 6.51
N VAL A 282 -31.96 -1.39 6.99
CA VAL A 282 -31.65 -1.19 8.41
C VAL A 282 -31.78 0.30 8.71
N GLU A 283 -32.74 0.65 9.56
CA GLU A 283 -32.97 2.03 9.98
C GLU A 283 -31.80 2.56 10.82
N ASN A 284 -31.36 3.78 10.55
CA ASN A 284 -30.35 4.44 11.36
C ASN A 284 -31.01 5.07 12.60
N GLU A 285 -30.91 4.37 13.73
CA GLU A 285 -31.46 4.83 15.02
C GLU A 285 -30.65 5.97 15.66
N VAL A 286 -29.38 6.17 15.25
CA VAL A 286 -28.49 7.17 15.83
C VAL A 286 -28.53 8.45 14.99
N ARG A 287 -29.31 9.42 15.48
CA ARG A 287 -29.61 10.69 14.79
C ARG A 287 -29.25 11.87 15.70
N ASN A 288 -28.86 13.00 15.11
CA ASN A 288 -28.59 14.27 15.81
C ASN A 288 -27.43 14.19 16.82
N VAL A 289 -26.33 13.54 16.44
CA VAL A 289 -25.10 13.54 17.24
C VAL A 289 -24.53 14.95 17.26
N ALA A 290 -24.34 15.51 18.45
CA ALA A 290 -23.75 16.84 18.60
C ALA A 290 -22.21 16.78 18.43
N TRP A 291 -21.61 17.86 17.94
CA TRP A 291 -20.15 17.89 17.75
C TRP A 291 -19.39 17.71 19.07
N GLU A 292 -19.91 18.27 20.17
CA GLU A 292 -19.38 18.11 21.51
C GLU A 292 -19.35 16.67 22.04
N ASP A 293 -20.04 15.74 21.36
CA ASP A 293 -19.99 14.30 21.62
C ASP A 293 -19.04 13.54 20.68
N VAL A 294 -18.44 14.21 19.69
CA VAL A 294 -17.39 13.65 18.84
C VAL A 294 -16.04 13.80 19.53
N GLY A 295 -15.24 12.74 19.54
CA GLY A 295 -13.97 12.61 20.26
C GLY A 295 -12.81 13.46 19.75
N LEU A 296 -13.02 14.69 19.29
CA LEU A 296 -11.96 15.63 18.93
C LEU A 296 -12.31 17.05 19.39
N TYR A 297 -11.42 17.67 20.18
CA TYR A 297 -11.61 19.04 20.67
C TYR A 297 -10.29 19.76 20.92
N ALA A 298 -10.30 21.10 20.79
CA ALA A 298 -9.16 21.93 21.13
C ALA A 298 -9.16 22.34 22.62
N ILE A 299 -7.96 22.60 23.16
CA ILE A 299 -7.68 23.26 24.43
C ILE A 299 -6.91 24.55 24.10
N PRO A 300 -7.61 25.66 23.83
CA PRO A 300 -6.99 26.88 23.31
C PRO A 300 -5.91 27.48 24.21
N GLU A 301 -6.06 27.38 25.53
CA GLU A 301 -5.10 27.87 26.52
C GLU A 301 -3.78 27.10 26.55
N GLU A 302 -3.77 25.86 26.05
CA GLU A 302 -2.58 25.03 25.91
C GLU A 302 -2.12 24.94 24.44
N ASN A 303 -2.84 25.57 23.50
CA ASN A 303 -2.69 25.38 22.06
C ASN A 303 -2.57 23.89 21.69
N ALA A 304 -3.47 23.07 22.24
CA ALA A 304 -3.43 21.63 22.12
C ALA A 304 -4.73 21.07 21.55
N VAL A 305 -4.65 19.94 20.85
CA VAL A 305 -5.83 19.17 20.39
C VAL A 305 -5.85 17.85 21.14
N VAL A 306 -7.04 17.43 21.59
CA VAL A 306 -7.25 16.10 22.20
C VAL A 306 -8.12 15.26 21.28
N LEU A 307 -7.72 14.01 21.11
CA LEU A 307 -8.48 12.98 20.42
C LEU A 307 -8.82 11.85 21.37
N CYS A 308 -10.06 11.39 21.33
CA CYS A 308 -10.58 10.24 22.07
C CYS A 308 -11.03 9.19 21.05
N LEU A 309 -10.45 7.99 21.14
CA LEU A 309 -10.54 6.91 20.17
C LEU A 309 -11.30 5.71 20.74
N ASP A 310 -11.89 4.91 19.88
CA ASP A 310 -12.53 3.62 20.23
C ASP A 310 -11.55 2.44 20.22
N LYS A 311 -10.35 2.65 19.66
CA LYS A 311 -9.26 1.68 19.62
C LYS A 311 -8.00 2.26 20.28
N ALA A 312 -7.26 1.42 20.99
CA ALA A 312 -5.96 1.78 21.55
C ALA A 312 -4.89 1.83 20.47
N TYR A 313 -4.00 2.82 20.58
CA TYR A 313 -2.79 2.95 19.78
C TYR A 313 -1.59 3.17 20.70
N SER A 314 -0.41 2.72 20.28
CA SER A 314 0.85 2.94 21.00
C SER A 314 1.70 3.96 20.27
N PHE A 315 1.41 5.26 20.45
CA PHE A 315 2.17 6.35 19.80
C PHE A 315 3.44 6.75 20.56
N LEU A 316 3.63 6.24 21.77
CA LEU A 316 4.83 6.43 22.57
C LEU A 316 5.42 5.06 22.94
N LYS A 317 6.74 5.01 23.01
CA LYS A 317 7.49 3.90 23.62
C LYS A 317 7.38 3.95 25.14
N GLU A 318 7.80 2.87 25.82
CA GLU A 318 7.84 2.81 27.28
C GLU A 318 8.70 3.93 27.91
N ASP A 319 9.72 4.41 27.20
CA ASP A 319 10.59 5.51 27.65
C ASP A 319 9.99 6.92 27.41
N GLY A 320 8.82 7.00 26.78
CA GLY A 320 8.10 8.24 26.45
C GLY A 320 8.56 8.92 25.16
N SER A 321 9.47 8.32 24.39
CA SER A 321 9.80 8.78 23.04
C SER A 321 8.71 8.38 22.03
N LEU A 322 8.70 9.01 20.85
CA LEU A 322 7.72 8.72 19.79
C LEU A 322 7.97 7.33 19.22
N SER A 323 6.92 6.52 19.10
CA SER A 323 6.97 5.28 18.33
C SER A 323 6.87 5.56 16.82
N VAL A 324 7.09 4.54 15.99
CA VAL A 324 6.86 4.59 14.53
C VAL A 324 5.42 5.00 14.20
N TRP A 325 4.48 4.65 15.07
CA TRP A 325 3.06 4.83 14.84
C TRP A 325 2.59 6.27 14.98
N ALA A 326 3.32 7.11 15.73
CA ALA A 326 3.00 8.52 15.87
C ALA A 326 3.01 9.26 14.52
N PRO A 327 4.13 9.32 13.77
CA PRO A 327 4.09 9.85 12.41
C PRO A 327 3.28 9.00 11.42
N TYR A 328 3.12 7.68 11.62
CA TYR A 328 2.36 6.84 10.69
C TYR A 328 0.86 7.16 10.69
N TYR A 329 0.20 7.05 11.84
CA TYR A 329 -1.26 7.25 11.97
C TYR A 329 -1.62 8.69 12.35
N PHE A 330 -0.65 9.43 12.89
CA PHE A 330 -0.87 10.75 13.49
C PHE A 330 0.07 11.83 12.95
N SER A 331 0.58 11.64 11.72
CA SER A 331 1.41 12.64 11.02
C SER A 331 0.75 14.00 11.04
N SER A 332 -0.53 14.10 10.66
CA SER A 332 -1.29 15.35 10.71
C SER A 332 -2.77 15.08 10.94
N LEU A 333 -3.48 16.15 11.33
CA LEU A 333 -4.93 16.21 11.27
C LEU A 333 -5.34 17.03 10.05
N PRO A 334 -6.53 16.79 9.48
CA PRO A 334 -6.94 17.45 8.26
C PRO A 334 -7.04 18.95 8.55
N LEU A 335 -6.46 19.79 7.70
CA LEU A 335 -6.39 21.23 7.98
C LEU A 335 -6.80 22.07 6.78
N VAL A 336 -7.78 22.95 6.97
CA VAL A 336 -8.21 23.92 5.96
C VAL A 336 -8.11 25.35 6.48
N HIS A 337 -7.75 26.28 5.60
CA HIS A 337 -7.82 27.70 5.90
C HIS A 337 -9.28 28.14 5.94
N LYS A 338 -9.82 28.32 7.14
CA LYS A 338 -11.25 28.58 7.41
C LYS A 338 -11.92 29.56 6.45
N ASP A 339 -11.39 30.78 6.30
CA ASP A 339 -12.03 31.80 5.46
C ASP A 339 -12.10 31.40 3.97
N LYS A 340 -11.06 30.73 3.46
CA LYS A 340 -11.00 30.23 2.09
C LYS A 340 -11.94 29.04 1.90
N TYR A 341 -12.01 28.13 2.88
CA TYR A 341 -12.91 26.99 2.84
C TYR A 341 -14.38 27.43 2.87
N GLU A 342 -14.77 28.30 3.79
CA GLU A 342 -16.13 28.85 3.85
C GLU A 342 -16.52 29.58 2.55
N ALA A 343 -15.61 30.36 1.98
CA ALA A 343 -15.84 31.05 0.70
C ALA A 343 -15.96 30.08 -0.49
N ALA A 344 -15.41 28.87 -0.38
CA ALA A 344 -15.39 27.86 -1.42
C ALA A 344 -16.54 26.83 -1.31
N LYS A 345 -17.40 26.90 -0.28
CA LYS A 345 -18.56 26.01 -0.14
C LYS A 345 -19.57 26.25 -1.26
N ILE A 346 -20.05 25.15 -1.85
CA ILE A 346 -21.02 25.12 -2.94
C ILE A 346 -22.27 24.38 -2.46
N ALA A 347 -23.39 25.09 -2.47
CA ALA A 347 -24.68 24.53 -2.09
C ALA A 347 -25.17 23.48 -3.11
N PRO A 348 -25.93 22.46 -2.67
CA PRO A 348 -26.51 21.47 -3.57
C PRO A 348 -27.37 22.14 -4.66
N ALA A 349 -27.25 21.64 -5.89
CA ALA A 349 -27.99 22.13 -7.06
C ALA A 349 -28.39 20.96 -7.98
N ASN A 350 -29.35 21.19 -8.87
CA ASN A 350 -29.79 20.23 -9.91
C ASN A 350 -30.16 18.83 -9.37
N GLY A 351 -30.84 18.75 -8.22
CA GLY A 351 -31.29 17.49 -7.63
C GLY A 351 -30.28 16.82 -6.70
N ALA A 352 -29.03 17.33 -6.62
CA ALA A 352 -28.09 16.89 -5.60
C ALA A 352 -28.56 17.30 -4.19
N THR A 353 -28.23 16.47 -3.20
CA THR A 353 -28.55 16.70 -1.78
C THR A 353 -27.32 17.08 -0.94
N LEU A 354 -26.12 16.75 -1.43
CA LEU A 354 -24.85 17.00 -0.75
C LEU A 354 -24.24 18.35 -1.14
N TRP A 355 -23.62 19.00 -0.16
CA TRP A 355 -22.75 20.15 -0.38
C TRP A 355 -21.41 19.69 -0.97
N THR A 356 -20.74 20.58 -1.69
CA THR A 356 -19.38 20.36 -2.21
C THR A 356 -18.52 21.59 -1.94
N SER A 357 -17.22 21.54 -2.24
CA SER A 357 -16.31 22.68 -2.06
C SER A 357 -15.33 22.77 -3.22
N SER A 358 -15.02 24.00 -3.65
CA SER A 358 -13.92 24.27 -4.59
C SER A 358 -12.60 24.59 -3.88
N TYR A 359 -12.49 24.37 -2.57
CA TYR A 359 -11.25 24.59 -1.83
C TYR A 359 -10.12 23.75 -2.42
N ASN A 360 -8.90 24.29 -2.51
CA ASN A 360 -7.75 23.61 -3.12
C ASN A 360 -8.03 23.05 -4.54
N SER A 361 -8.68 23.82 -5.41
CA SER A 361 -8.87 23.49 -6.84
C SER A 361 -8.37 24.57 -7.81
N SER A 362 -7.85 25.66 -7.26
CA SER A 362 -7.31 26.82 -7.97
C SER A 362 -6.29 27.55 -7.11
N LEU A 363 -5.50 28.44 -7.71
CA LEU A 363 -4.53 29.28 -7.00
C LEU A 363 -5.21 30.10 -5.89
N GLU A 364 -6.34 30.73 -6.17
CA GLU A 364 -7.06 31.62 -5.25
C GLU A 364 -7.58 30.86 -4.02
N THR A 365 -8.01 29.62 -4.22
CA THR A 365 -8.58 28.76 -3.18
C THR A 365 -7.52 27.97 -2.40
N THR A 366 -6.25 28.08 -2.77
CA THR A 366 -5.17 27.32 -2.13
C THR A 366 -4.64 28.06 -0.90
N ALA A 367 -4.33 27.30 0.15
CA ALA A 367 -3.52 27.75 1.28
C ALA A 367 -2.45 26.70 1.56
N SER A 368 -1.28 27.14 1.99
CA SER A 368 -0.16 26.27 2.34
C SER A 368 0.27 26.50 3.78
N TRP A 369 0.57 25.43 4.48
CA TRP A 369 1.27 25.46 5.76
C TRP A 369 2.54 24.58 5.73
N GLY A 370 2.93 24.13 4.54
CA GLY A 370 4.11 23.33 4.23
C GLY A 370 5.31 24.12 3.72
N PRO A 371 6.41 23.42 3.36
CA PRO A 371 7.66 24.06 2.92
C PRO A 371 7.54 24.79 1.58
N TYR A 372 6.55 24.45 0.74
CA TYR A 372 6.27 25.15 -0.52
C TYR A 372 4.85 25.70 -0.54
N LYS A 373 4.58 26.66 -1.42
CA LYS A 373 3.26 27.22 -1.70
C LYS A 373 3.04 27.34 -3.20
N LEU A 374 1.78 27.26 -3.62
CA LEU A 374 1.39 27.39 -5.02
C LEU A 374 1.55 28.84 -5.48
N ALA A 375 2.30 29.05 -6.56
CA ALA A 375 2.56 30.35 -7.16
C ALA A 375 1.85 30.54 -8.50
N GLU A 376 1.74 29.47 -9.30
CA GLU A 376 1.08 29.47 -10.60
C GLU A 376 0.30 28.16 -10.78
N PHE A 377 -0.88 28.23 -11.39
CA PHE A 377 -1.68 27.06 -11.77
C PHE A 377 -2.52 27.37 -13.01
N GLU A 378 -2.42 26.51 -14.01
CA GLU A 378 -3.29 26.52 -15.19
C GLU A 378 -3.83 25.10 -15.38
N ALA A 379 -5.14 24.96 -15.19
CA ALA A 379 -5.81 23.66 -15.26
C ALA A 379 -5.52 22.93 -16.58
N GLY A 380 -5.13 21.66 -16.49
CA GLY A 380 -4.77 20.83 -17.64
C GLY A 380 -3.42 21.18 -18.31
N SER A 381 -2.64 22.11 -17.75
CA SER A 381 -1.44 22.66 -18.41
C SER A 381 -0.19 22.60 -17.53
N HIS A 382 -0.12 23.34 -16.42
CA HIS A 382 1.07 23.40 -15.56
C HIS A 382 0.76 23.93 -14.15
N TYR A 383 1.69 23.71 -13.22
CA TYR A 383 1.75 24.40 -11.93
C TYR A 383 3.19 24.76 -11.54
N LYS A 384 3.33 25.81 -10.72
CA LYS A 384 4.59 26.22 -10.09
C LYS A 384 4.42 26.32 -8.59
N LEU A 385 5.30 25.66 -7.84
CA LEU A 385 5.44 25.80 -6.40
C LEU A 385 6.73 26.55 -6.08
N VAL A 386 6.70 27.43 -5.09
CA VAL A 386 7.88 28.16 -4.59
C VAL A 386 7.98 27.98 -3.08
N LYS A 387 9.15 28.26 -2.49
CA LYS A 387 9.31 28.19 -1.03
C LYS A 387 8.24 29.03 -0.31
N ASN A 388 7.67 28.46 0.74
CA ASN A 388 6.78 29.18 1.65
C ASN A 388 7.63 29.85 2.73
N GLU A 389 7.81 31.17 2.67
CA GLU A 389 8.65 31.90 3.61
C GLU A 389 8.11 31.88 5.06
N ASN A 390 6.83 31.52 5.25
CA ASN A 390 6.18 31.46 6.55
C ASN A 390 6.21 30.07 7.21
N TRP A 391 6.81 29.06 6.56
CA TRP A 391 6.89 27.72 7.12
C TRP A 391 7.77 27.69 8.39
N TYR A 392 7.26 27.07 9.46
CA TYR A 392 7.91 27.01 10.78
C TYR A 392 9.25 26.26 10.73
N GLY A 393 9.40 25.30 9.82
CA GLY A 393 10.59 24.46 9.71
C GLY A 393 11.88 25.22 9.43
N TRP A 394 11.83 26.41 8.84
CA TRP A 394 13.02 27.25 8.62
C TRP A 394 13.73 27.68 9.91
N ASN A 395 13.03 27.64 11.04
CA ASN A 395 13.57 28.00 12.35
C ASN A 395 14.01 26.79 13.18
N MET A 396 14.01 25.58 12.63
CA MET A 396 14.35 24.35 13.34
C MET A 396 15.69 23.79 12.87
N GLU A 397 16.56 23.43 13.82
CA GLU A 397 17.88 22.85 13.50
C GLU A 397 17.73 21.56 12.67
N GLN A 398 16.65 20.79 12.86
CA GLN A 398 16.42 19.54 12.13
C GLN A 398 16.20 19.71 10.62
N TYR A 399 15.85 20.90 10.13
CA TYR A 399 15.69 21.18 8.69
C TYR A 399 16.78 22.10 8.13
N LYS A 400 17.80 22.41 8.94
CA LYS A 400 18.93 23.20 8.48
C LYS A 400 19.58 22.52 7.29
N ASN A 401 19.92 23.31 6.27
CA ASN A 401 20.60 22.86 5.06
C ASN A 401 19.82 21.83 4.21
N GLN A 402 18.49 21.76 4.42
CA GLN A 402 17.54 20.95 3.64
C GLN A 402 16.67 21.83 2.76
N TYR A 403 15.88 21.19 1.87
CA TYR A 403 14.98 21.87 0.93
C TYR A 403 15.72 22.88 0.05
N ASN A 404 16.77 22.43 -0.65
CA ASN A 404 17.60 23.30 -1.50
C ASN A 404 16.97 23.61 -2.87
N ILE A 405 15.78 23.09 -3.14
CA ILE A 405 15.00 23.41 -4.34
C ILE A 405 14.27 24.73 -4.16
N SER A 406 14.47 25.65 -5.10
CA SER A 406 13.95 27.01 -5.03
C SER A 406 12.52 27.12 -5.59
N ALA A 407 12.21 26.32 -6.61
CA ALA A 407 10.87 26.16 -7.16
C ALA A 407 10.71 24.77 -7.79
N ILE A 408 9.47 24.29 -7.84
CA ILE A 408 9.06 23.07 -8.53
C ILE A 408 8.17 23.48 -9.69
N ASN A 409 8.58 23.21 -10.91
CA ASN A 409 7.82 23.48 -12.12
C ASN A 409 7.32 22.14 -12.68
N CYS A 410 6.01 21.93 -12.72
CA CYS A 410 5.41 20.73 -13.31
C CYS A 410 4.59 21.07 -14.55
N ARG A 411 4.79 20.29 -15.62
CA ARG A 411 4.04 20.43 -16.88
C ARG A 411 3.28 19.15 -17.22
N LYS A 412 2.10 19.29 -17.81
CA LYS A 412 1.39 18.15 -18.39
C LYS A 412 2.10 17.70 -19.69
N VAL A 413 2.61 16.47 -19.69
CA VAL A 413 3.19 15.80 -20.85
C VAL A 413 2.72 14.36 -20.82
N GLU A 414 1.86 13.97 -21.77
CA GLU A 414 1.31 12.61 -21.83
C GLU A 414 2.29 11.63 -22.50
N GLU A 415 2.92 12.06 -23.60
CA GLU A 415 3.74 11.20 -24.44
C GLU A 415 5.14 10.93 -23.85
N PHE A 416 5.45 9.65 -23.58
CA PHE A 416 6.76 9.22 -23.07
C PHE A 416 7.92 9.75 -23.91
N ALA A 417 7.83 9.66 -25.25
CA ALA A 417 8.89 10.15 -26.13
C ALA A 417 9.19 11.65 -25.95
N THR A 418 8.18 12.45 -25.61
CA THR A 418 8.35 13.89 -25.35
C THR A 418 9.02 14.12 -23.99
N LYS A 419 8.61 13.38 -22.95
CA LYS A 419 9.26 13.41 -21.64
C LYS A 419 10.73 13.02 -21.76
N TRP A 420 11.00 11.90 -22.42
CA TRP A 420 12.33 11.35 -22.61
C TRP A 420 13.25 12.31 -23.37
N MET A 421 12.79 12.91 -24.46
CA MET A 421 13.57 13.93 -25.18
C MET A 421 13.82 15.19 -24.35
N GLY A 422 12.86 15.60 -23.52
CA GLY A 422 13.02 16.72 -22.59
C GLY A 422 14.02 16.43 -21.47
N PHE A 423 14.06 15.19 -20.97
CA PHE A 423 15.09 14.75 -20.03
C PHE A 423 16.48 14.74 -20.69
N LEU A 424 16.61 14.13 -21.87
CA LEU A 424 17.88 14.05 -22.60
C LEU A 424 18.41 15.42 -23.02
N ASN A 425 17.59 16.44 -23.19
CA ASN A 425 18.06 17.79 -23.52
C ASN A 425 18.20 18.71 -22.28
N GLY A 426 17.93 18.19 -21.08
CA GLY A 426 18.04 18.92 -19.81
C GLY A 426 16.90 19.90 -19.51
N SER A 427 15.77 19.81 -20.22
CA SER A 427 14.54 20.58 -19.93
C SER A 427 13.73 19.98 -18.77
N TYR A 428 13.84 18.67 -18.55
CA TYR A 428 13.25 17.96 -17.42
C TYR A 428 14.34 17.27 -16.60
N ASP A 429 14.13 17.24 -15.29
CA ASP A 429 15.11 16.82 -14.30
C ASP A 429 14.89 15.38 -13.83
N ASP A 430 13.82 14.72 -14.28
CA ASP A 430 13.49 13.32 -14.02
C ASP A 430 12.84 12.64 -15.24
N ALA A 431 12.89 11.30 -15.25
CA ALA A 431 12.24 10.45 -16.23
C ALA A 431 12.03 9.03 -15.67
N GLU A 432 11.31 8.18 -16.41
CA GLU A 432 11.10 6.77 -16.05
C GLU A 432 11.97 5.86 -16.93
N LEU A 433 12.42 4.73 -16.37
CA LEU A 433 12.97 3.62 -17.14
C LEU A 433 11.80 2.80 -17.68
N GLN A 434 11.74 2.63 -19.00
CA GLN A 434 10.68 1.90 -19.70
C GLN A 434 11.28 0.94 -20.74
N THR A 435 10.43 0.10 -21.33
CA THR A 435 10.85 -0.90 -22.34
C THR A 435 11.61 -0.24 -23.51
N GLU A 436 11.28 1.01 -23.84
CA GLU A 436 11.83 1.77 -24.96
C GLU A 436 13.27 2.26 -24.75
N ASN A 437 13.70 2.47 -23.50
CA ASN A 437 15.04 3.00 -23.18
C ASN A 437 15.88 2.03 -22.32
N VAL A 438 15.28 1.02 -21.68
CA VAL A 438 15.99 0.14 -20.74
C VAL A 438 17.24 -0.52 -21.33
N ALA A 439 17.20 -0.98 -22.58
CA ALA A 439 18.34 -1.68 -23.22
C ALA A 439 19.61 -0.82 -23.32
N ASP A 440 19.47 0.51 -23.32
CA ASP A 440 20.58 1.45 -23.48
C ASP A 440 21.02 2.09 -22.15
N TYR A 441 20.17 2.05 -21.13
CA TYR A 441 20.31 2.88 -19.93
C TYR A 441 20.14 2.13 -18.60
N LEU A 442 19.88 0.81 -18.60
CA LEU A 442 19.72 0.02 -17.37
C LEU A 442 20.89 0.20 -16.38
N ASP A 443 22.12 0.21 -16.91
CA ASP A 443 23.36 0.33 -16.12
C ASP A 443 23.78 1.79 -15.86
N SER A 444 22.90 2.76 -16.12
CA SER A 444 23.20 4.17 -15.90
C SER A 444 23.25 4.47 -14.41
N LYS A 445 24.29 5.17 -13.97
CA LYS A 445 24.40 5.68 -12.57
C LYS A 445 23.35 6.73 -12.19
N TYR A 446 22.52 7.13 -13.15
CA TYR A 446 21.42 8.07 -12.95
C TYR A 446 20.08 7.37 -12.77
N VAL A 447 20.04 6.04 -12.84
CA VAL A 447 18.84 5.22 -12.60
C VAL A 447 18.85 4.73 -11.17
N TYR A 448 17.71 4.92 -10.50
CA TYR A 448 17.45 4.49 -9.13
C TYR A 448 16.26 3.53 -9.12
N PHE A 449 16.43 2.37 -8.49
CA PHE A 449 15.43 1.32 -8.44
C PHE A 449 14.74 1.32 -7.07
N THR A 450 13.41 1.41 -7.08
CA THR A 450 12.61 1.30 -5.86
C THR A 450 12.71 -0.11 -5.26
N SER A 451 12.75 -0.23 -3.94
CA SER A 451 12.81 -1.48 -3.19
C SER A 451 11.80 -1.57 -2.05
N THR A 452 11.06 -0.49 -1.77
CA THR A 452 10.12 -0.37 -0.64
C THR A 452 8.66 -0.66 -1.03
N SER A 453 8.38 -0.95 -2.31
CA SER A 453 7.05 -1.41 -2.72
C SER A 453 6.83 -2.85 -2.26
N THR A 454 5.65 -3.11 -1.69
CA THR A 454 5.21 -4.46 -1.29
C THR A 454 4.65 -5.28 -2.45
N GLY A 455 4.49 -4.67 -3.63
CA GLY A 455 3.93 -5.31 -4.80
C GLY A 455 4.66 -6.61 -5.13
N THR A 456 3.93 -7.72 -5.09
CA THR A 456 4.41 -9.03 -5.50
C THR A 456 3.41 -9.63 -6.48
N PHE A 457 3.87 -9.89 -7.69
CA PHE A 457 3.04 -10.31 -8.81
C PHE A 457 3.60 -11.54 -9.51
N GLY A 458 2.72 -12.28 -10.17
CA GLY A 458 3.05 -13.46 -10.93
C GLY A 458 1.84 -14.04 -11.63
N MET A 459 1.65 -15.34 -11.45
CA MET A 459 0.60 -16.14 -12.07
C MET A 459 -0.27 -16.81 -11.03
N GLN A 460 -1.56 -16.93 -11.33
CA GLN A 460 -2.45 -17.86 -10.63
C GLN A 460 -2.74 -19.05 -11.55
N LEU A 461 -2.85 -20.25 -10.97
CA LEU A 461 -3.14 -21.51 -11.66
C LEU A 461 -4.47 -22.06 -11.16
N PHE A 462 -5.49 -21.97 -12.01
CA PHE A 462 -6.81 -22.51 -11.71
C PHE A 462 -6.73 -24.03 -11.52
N SER A 463 -7.39 -24.55 -10.50
CA SER A 463 -7.19 -25.94 -10.04
C SER A 463 -8.42 -26.57 -9.40
N ASP A 464 -9.63 -25.99 -9.57
CA ASP A 464 -10.85 -26.66 -9.14
C ASP A 464 -11.10 -27.90 -10.01
N LEU A 465 -10.89 -29.07 -9.41
CA LEU A 465 -11.07 -30.34 -10.10
C LEU A 465 -12.49 -30.55 -10.61
N LYS A 466 -13.52 -30.05 -9.91
CA LYS A 466 -14.91 -30.23 -10.33
C LYS A 466 -15.16 -29.51 -11.66
N VAL A 467 -14.69 -28.27 -11.75
CA VAL A 467 -14.80 -27.45 -12.97
C VAL A 467 -13.93 -28.02 -14.09
N LEU A 468 -12.65 -28.30 -13.80
CA LEU A 468 -11.72 -28.80 -14.82
C LEU A 468 -12.12 -30.15 -15.41
N LYS A 469 -12.67 -31.05 -14.59
CA LYS A 469 -13.13 -32.39 -15.03
C LYS A 469 -14.29 -32.30 -16.03
N GLU A 470 -15.16 -31.31 -15.89
CA GLU A 470 -16.34 -31.12 -16.72
C GLU A 470 -16.05 -30.26 -17.96
N SER A 471 -14.88 -29.61 -18.01
CA SER A 471 -14.45 -28.77 -19.12
C SER A 471 -14.19 -29.57 -20.40
N GLU A 472 -14.51 -28.98 -21.55
CA GLU A 472 -14.14 -29.53 -22.87
C GLU A 472 -12.64 -29.41 -23.16
N ASN A 473 -11.90 -28.65 -22.36
CA ASN A 473 -10.47 -28.34 -22.53
C ASN A 473 -9.53 -29.49 -22.11
N ASN A 474 -10.05 -30.58 -21.55
CA ASN A 474 -9.26 -31.77 -21.20
C ASN A 474 -8.12 -31.48 -20.19
N ASN A 475 -8.31 -30.49 -19.31
CA ASN A 475 -7.25 -29.82 -18.55
C ASN A 475 -7.25 -30.12 -17.04
N GLY A 476 -7.87 -31.21 -16.60
CA GLY A 476 -7.85 -31.64 -15.20
C GLY A 476 -6.47 -31.96 -14.63
N ILE A 477 -5.42 -32.03 -15.46
CA ILE A 477 -4.03 -32.10 -15.02
C ILE A 477 -3.64 -30.90 -14.12
N LEU A 478 -4.26 -29.72 -14.29
CA LEU A 478 -4.01 -28.55 -13.44
C LEU A 478 -4.40 -28.76 -11.96
N ALA A 479 -5.32 -29.69 -11.68
CA ALA A 479 -5.68 -30.05 -10.31
C ALA A 479 -4.59 -30.87 -9.60
N ILE A 480 -3.64 -31.45 -10.36
CA ILE A 480 -2.54 -32.27 -9.82
C ILE A 480 -1.44 -31.34 -9.30
N GLN A 481 -1.10 -31.47 -8.01
CA GLN A 481 -0.09 -30.63 -7.36
C GLN A 481 1.27 -30.73 -8.04
N GLU A 482 1.69 -31.93 -8.40
CA GLU A 482 2.97 -32.19 -9.05
C GLU A 482 3.07 -31.48 -10.40
N PHE A 483 1.96 -31.30 -11.13
CA PHE A 483 1.95 -30.54 -12.38
C PHE A 483 2.21 -29.06 -12.11
N ARG A 484 1.48 -28.47 -11.16
CA ARG A 484 1.65 -27.06 -10.79
C ARG A 484 3.04 -26.79 -10.24
N HIS A 485 3.55 -27.68 -9.40
CA HIS A 485 4.89 -27.55 -8.83
C HIS A 485 5.98 -27.72 -9.88
N ALA A 486 5.84 -28.68 -10.80
CA ALA A 486 6.73 -28.79 -11.95
C ALA A 486 6.76 -27.51 -12.79
N PHE A 487 5.59 -26.93 -13.03
CA PHE A 487 5.48 -25.70 -13.80
C PHE A 487 6.14 -24.52 -13.06
N ASN A 488 5.88 -24.37 -11.76
CA ASN A 488 6.53 -23.37 -10.91
C ASN A 488 8.07 -23.47 -10.96
N LEU A 489 8.62 -24.67 -10.76
CA LEU A 489 10.07 -24.92 -10.80
C LEU A 489 10.69 -24.76 -12.20
N GLY A 490 9.86 -24.84 -13.25
CA GLY A 490 10.26 -24.65 -14.65
C GLY A 490 10.38 -23.18 -15.07
N LEU A 491 9.98 -22.23 -14.22
CA LEU A 491 9.99 -20.81 -14.53
C LEU A 491 11.26 -20.13 -13.98
N ASN A 492 12.12 -19.64 -14.86
CA ASN A 492 13.28 -18.84 -14.48
C ASN A 492 12.86 -17.37 -14.29
N ARG A 493 12.88 -16.89 -13.04
CA ARG A 493 12.42 -15.53 -12.70
C ARG A 493 13.27 -14.44 -13.34
N SER A 494 14.59 -14.63 -13.39
CA SER A 494 15.49 -13.65 -14.02
C SER A 494 15.24 -13.57 -15.53
N ASP A 495 15.06 -14.71 -16.21
CA ASP A 495 14.71 -14.73 -17.63
C ASP A 495 13.34 -14.08 -17.90
N ILE A 496 12.37 -14.30 -17.01
CA ILE A 496 11.05 -13.66 -17.05
C ILE A 496 11.17 -12.15 -16.91
N VAL A 497 11.93 -11.66 -15.93
CA VAL A 497 12.14 -10.22 -15.73
C VAL A 497 12.80 -9.61 -16.97
N GLU A 498 13.86 -10.23 -17.49
CA GLU A 498 14.58 -9.72 -18.67
C GLU A 498 13.70 -9.65 -19.92
N LYS A 499 12.88 -10.69 -20.17
CA LYS A 499 12.05 -10.77 -21.37
C LYS A 499 10.71 -10.03 -21.28
N ILE A 500 10.11 -9.96 -20.08
CA ILE A 500 8.73 -9.51 -19.89
C ILE A 500 8.65 -8.15 -19.19
N TRP A 501 9.54 -7.87 -18.23
CA TRP A 501 9.51 -6.67 -17.39
C TRP A 501 10.88 -5.97 -17.20
N PRO A 502 11.69 -5.80 -18.27
CA PRO A 502 13.04 -5.27 -18.12
C PRO A 502 13.02 -3.86 -17.50
N GLY A 503 13.75 -3.68 -16.41
CA GLY A 503 13.89 -2.40 -15.69
C GLY A 503 12.65 -1.94 -14.92
N SER A 504 11.58 -2.74 -14.90
CA SER A 504 10.30 -2.40 -14.24
C SER A 504 9.96 -3.30 -13.06
N ALA A 505 10.67 -4.41 -12.90
CA ALA A 505 10.45 -5.36 -11.83
C ALA A 505 11.74 -6.13 -11.52
N VAL A 506 11.80 -6.74 -10.33
CA VAL A 506 12.91 -7.61 -9.91
C VAL A 506 12.41 -9.03 -9.65
N PRO A 507 13.26 -10.07 -9.74
CA PRO A 507 12.86 -11.44 -9.42
C PRO A 507 12.27 -11.53 -8.02
N CYS A 508 11.12 -12.19 -7.88
CA CYS A 508 10.54 -12.52 -6.59
C CYS A 508 10.37 -14.03 -6.44
N PHE A 509 10.83 -14.56 -5.32
CA PHE A 509 10.85 -15.99 -5.04
C PHE A 509 9.79 -16.40 -4.01
N GLY A 510 9.31 -15.46 -3.19
CA GLY A 510 8.31 -15.71 -2.16
C GLY A 510 6.96 -15.12 -2.48
N LEU A 511 6.01 -15.30 -1.57
CA LEU A 511 4.72 -14.61 -1.58
C LEU A 511 4.87 -13.17 -1.13
N LEU A 512 5.80 -12.94 -0.18
CA LEU A 512 6.15 -11.64 0.36
C LEU A 512 7.55 -11.21 -0.12
N ASN A 513 7.69 -9.99 -0.62
CA ASN A 513 8.99 -9.44 -0.99
C ASN A 513 9.73 -8.82 0.24
N VAL A 514 10.86 -8.16 0.01
CA VAL A 514 11.70 -7.58 1.08
C VAL A 514 11.07 -6.38 1.79
N ALA A 515 10.07 -5.73 1.20
CA ALA A 515 9.42 -4.54 1.76
C ALA A 515 8.45 -4.85 2.92
N TYR A 516 8.28 -6.13 3.27
CA TYR A 516 7.44 -6.55 4.39
C TYR A 516 8.24 -6.63 5.69
N TYR A 517 7.86 -5.81 6.68
CA TYR A 517 8.47 -5.76 8.00
C TYR A 517 7.63 -6.52 9.02
N TYR A 518 8.26 -7.47 9.71
CA TYR A 518 7.65 -8.12 10.86
C TYR A 518 7.79 -7.28 12.15
N ASP A 519 8.79 -6.40 12.19
CA ASP A 519 9.04 -5.47 13.30
C ASP A 519 9.68 -4.19 12.78
N ILE A 520 8.85 -3.26 12.31
CA ILE A 520 9.32 -1.98 11.82
C ILE A 520 9.82 -1.09 12.99
N GLU A 521 9.19 -1.17 14.17
CA GLU A 521 9.52 -0.34 15.33
C GLU A 521 10.97 -0.53 15.79
N ASN A 522 11.42 -1.77 15.80
CA ASN A 522 12.76 -2.14 16.24
C ASN A 522 13.74 -2.38 15.07
N SER A 523 13.31 -2.16 13.82
CA SER A 523 14.17 -2.34 12.63
C SER A 523 15.56 -1.70 12.72
N PRO A 524 15.79 -0.53 13.35
CA PRO A 524 17.13 0.04 13.50
C PRO A 524 18.10 -0.77 14.37
N GLU A 525 17.57 -1.66 15.21
CA GLU A 525 18.31 -2.42 16.23
C GLU A 525 18.49 -3.89 15.84
N LEU A 526 17.77 -4.35 14.80
CA LEU A 526 17.76 -5.73 14.33
C LEU A 526 18.76 -5.94 13.19
N GLU A 527 19.50 -7.06 13.24
CA GLU A 527 20.51 -7.40 12.22
C GLU A 527 19.91 -7.61 10.82
N ASP A 528 18.67 -8.10 10.76
CA ASP A 528 17.93 -8.32 9.52
C ASP A 528 17.07 -7.09 9.10
N GLY A 529 17.17 -5.99 9.85
CA GLY A 529 16.39 -4.77 9.63
C GLY A 529 14.90 -4.92 9.92
N GLY A 530 14.47 -5.95 10.67
CA GLY A 530 13.05 -6.20 10.96
C GLY A 530 12.24 -6.64 9.73
N GLN A 531 12.90 -6.99 8.62
CA GLN A 531 12.29 -7.40 7.35
C GLN A 531 12.11 -8.92 7.31
N TYR A 532 10.90 -9.37 6.95
CA TYR A 532 10.57 -10.79 6.92
C TYR A 532 11.51 -11.59 6.00
N ARG A 533 11.77 -11.09 4.80
CA ARG A 533 12.59 -11.81 3.82
C ARG A 533 14.05 -11.95 4.24
N ASN A 534 14.54 -11.06 5.10
CA ASN A 534 15.92 -11.11 5.60
C ASN A 534 16.08 -12.09 6.78
N ALA A 535 14.99 -12.41 7.48
CA ALA A 535 15.03 -13.36 8.59
C ALA A 535 15.47 -14.75 8.11
N THR A 536 16.40 -15.37 8.86
CA THR A 536 16.96 -16.70 8.52
C THR A 536 15.86 -17.73 8.24
N ILE A 537 14.83 -17.79 9.09
CA ILE A 537 13.73 -18.77 8.95
C ILE A 537 12.99 -18.63 7.61
N ALA A 538 12.80 -17.41 7.12
CA ALA A 538 12.15 -17.15 5.85
C ALA A 538 13.01 -17.59 4.65
N LYS A 539 14.33 -17.35 4.72
CA LYS A 539 15.29 -17.84 3.71
C LYS A 539 15.29 -19.36 3.64
N GLU A 540 15.37 -20.02 4.80
CA GLU A 540 15.33 -21.48 4.88
C GLU A 540 14.03 -22.08 4.32
N GLY A 541 12.87 -21.47 4.63
CA GLY A 541 11.58 -21.89 4.08
C GLY A 541 11.52 -21.83 2.57
N ILE A 542 12.00 -20.74 1.97
CA ILE A 542 12.08 -20.61 0.51
C ILE A 542 13.05 -21.61 -0.10
N LEU A 543 14.22 -21.82 0.51
CA LEU A 543 15.19 -22.81 0.01
C LEU A 543 14.53 -24.20 -0.08
N ARG A 544 13.82 -24.63 0.98
CA ARG A 544 13.05 -25.88 0.97
C ARG A 544 11.92 -25.88 -0.06
N ALA A 545 11.28 -24.74 -0.29
CA ALA A 545 10.21 -24.61 -1.28
C ALA A 545 10.70 -24.89 -2.71
N TYR A 546 11.93 -24.48 -3.05
CA TYR A 546 12.53 -24.67 -4.39
C TYR A 546 13.44 -25.91 -4.51
N GLY A 547 13.39 -26.81 -3.52
CA GLY A 547 14.02 -28.11 -3.58
C GLY A 547 15.47 -28.16 -3.11
N TYR A 548 15.94 -27.16 -2.36
CA TYR A 548 17.19 -27.29 -1.62
C TYR A 548 16.98 -28.24 -0.43
N VAL A 549 18.01 -29.00 -0.11
CA VAL A 549 18.00 -29.98 0.98
C VAL A 549 19.02 -29.58 2.05
N GLN A 550 18.55 -29.43 3.28
CA GLN A 550 19.39 -29.16 4.44
C GLN A 550 19.90 -30.48 5.05
N ALA A 551 21.19 -30.55 5.35
CA ALA A 551 21.81 -31.64 6.07
C ALA A 551 21.69 -31.45 7.60
N GLU A 552 21.98 -32.51 8.38
CA GLU A 552 21.93 -32.46 9.85
C GLU A 552 22.88 -31.42 10.47
N ASP A 553 23.95 -31.04 9.76
CA ASP A 553 24.90 -30.02 10.18
C ASP A 553 24.47 -28.58 9.83
N GLY A 554 23.28 -28.42 9.23
CA GLY A 554 22.70 -27.13 8.85
C GLY A 554 23.08 -26.66 7.44
N THR A 555 23.99 -27.36 6.74
CA THR A 555 24.40 -26.97 5.38
C THR A 555 23.38 -27.38 4.31
N TRP A 556 23.33 -26.63 3.22
CA TRP A 556 22.39 -26.80 2.12
C TRP A 556 23.02 -27.39 0.87
N SER A 557 22.18 -28.06 0.07
CA SER A 557 22.54 -28.61 -1.22
C SER A 557 21.42 -28.45 -2.25
N THR A 558 21.79 -28.23 -3.51
CA THR A 558 20.88 -28.22 -4.66
C THR A 558 21.65 -28.67 -5.91
N GLY A 559 21.11 -29.63 -6.66
CA GLY A 559 21.82 -30.22 -7.80
C GLY A 559 23.25 -30.67 -7.44
N ASP A 560 24.25 -30.08 -8.09
CA ASP A 560 25.67 -30.38 -7.85
C ASP A 560 26.31 -29.52 -6.75
N MET A 561 25.60 -28.51 -6.23
CA MET A 561 26.07 -27.60 -5.18
C MET A 561 25.81 -28.23 -3.80
N THR A 562 26.82 -28.26 -2.94
CA THR A 562 26.75 -28.91 -1.60
C THR A 562 27.57 -28.13 -0.57
N GLY A 563 27.19 -28.24 0.70
CA GLY A 563 27.94 -27.67 1.82
C GLY A 563 27.84 -26.14 1.93
N LEU A 564 26.77 -25.55 1.37
CA LEU A 564 26.49 -24.11 1.44
C LEU A 564 25.94 -23.77 2.82
N ASP A 565 26.33 -22.63 3.39
CA ASP A 565 25.54 -22.07 4.49
C ASP A 565 24.20 -21.47 3.98
N THR A 566 23.34 -21.00 4.89
CA THR A 566 22.00 -20.49 4.53
C THR A 566 22.07 -19.25 3.64
N GLU A 567 23.03 -18.35 3.84
CA GLU A 567 23.15 -17.13 3.05
C GLU A 567 23.71 -17.45 1.66
N GLU A 568 24.77 -18.26 1.59
CA GLU A 568 25.33 -18.76 0.33
C GLU A 568 24.27 -19.51 -0.49
N ALA A 569 23.44 -20.33 0.17
CA ALA A 569 22.34 -21.02 -0.50
C ALA A 569 21.29 -20.03 -1.03
N TYR A 570 20.88 -19.05 -0.22
CA TYR A 570 19.89 -18.05 -0.59
C TYR A 570 20.36 -17.16 -1.75
N GLU A 571 21.62 -16.74 -1.78
CA GLU A 571 22.20 -15.96 -2.90
C GLU A 571 22.19 -16.73 -4.23
N THR A 572 22.18 -18.06 -4.19
CA THR A 572 22.15 -18.90 -5.40
C THR A 572 20.73 -19.20 -5.89
N LEU A 573 19.71 -18.81 -5.13
CA LEU A 573 18.33 -19.08 -5.44
C LEU A 573 17.88 -18.33 -6.71
N THR A 574 17.25 -19.07 -7.62
CA THR A 574 16.70 -18.51 -8.87
C THR A 574 15.21 -18.77 -9.04
N GLY A 575 14.61 -19.53 -8.12
CA GLY A 575 13.27 -20.11 -8.27
C GLY A 575 13.17 -21.15 -9.40
N TYR A 576 14.28 -21.47 -10.08
CA TYR A 576 14.34 -22.38 -11.22
C TYR A 576 15.09 -23.66 -10.86
N ASN A 577 14.41 -24.80 -10.95
CA ASN A 577 14.99 -26.11 -10.69
C ASN A 577 14.55 -27.10 -11.79
N PRO A 578 15.17 -27.06 -12.97
CA PRO A 578 14.71 -27.83 -14.13
C PRO A 578 14.81 -29.34 -13.95
N THR A 579 15.73 -29.81 -13.12
CA THR A 579 15.87 -31.24 -12.80
C THR A 579 14.65 -31.71 -12.02
N LEU A 580 14.36 -31.06 -10.88
CA LEU A 580 13.21 -31.40 -10.06
C LEU A 580 11.89 -31.12 -10.80
N ALA A 581 11.82 -30.07 -11.61
CA ALA A 581 10.66 -29.77 -12.44
C ALA A 581 10.30 -30.93 -13.38
N LYS A 582 11.30 -31.51 -14.06
CA LYS A 582 11.09 -32.68 -14.94
C LYS A 582 10.71 -33.95 -14.18
N GLU A 583 11.21 -34.13 -12.96
CA GLU A 583 10.79 -35.24 -12.10
C GLU A 583 9.32 -35.09 -11.70
N LYS A 584 8.92 -33.90 -11.22
CA LYS A 584 7.54 -33.58 -10.87
C LYS A 584 6.58 -33.65 -12.05
N MET A 585 6.99 -33.23 -13.24
CA MET A 585 6.16 -33.35 -14.44
C MET A 585 5.86 -34.82 -14.77
N LYS A 586 6.88 -35.71 -14.66
CA LYS A 586 6.68 -37.15 -14.86
C LYS A 586 5.76 -37.76 -13.80
N GLU A 587 5.91 -37.37 -12.54
CA GLU A 587 5.00 -37.79 -11.46
C GLU A 587 3.56 -37.36 -11.77
N ALA A 588 3.36 -36.12 -12.20
CA ALA A 588 2.05 -35.60 -12.55
C ALA A 588 1.39 -36.38 -13.70
N ILE A 589 2.14 -36.67 -14.75
CA ILE A 589 1.68 -37.47 -15.90
C ILE A 589 1.31 -38.89 -15.43
N ALA A 590 2.12 -39.50 -14.57
CA ALA A 590 1.81 -40.82 -14.02
C ALA A 590 0.52 -40.81 -13.19
N ILE A 591 0.28 -39.77 -12.37
CA ILE A 591 -0.96 -39.58 -11.59
C ILE A 591 -2.16 -39.41 -12.53
N LEU A 592 -2.03 -38.58 -13.57
CA LEU A 592 -3.08 -38.37 -14.57
C LEU A 592 -3.48 -39.67 -15.27
N LEU A 593 -2.49 -40.44 -15.73
CA LEU A 593 -2.70 -41.67 -16.49
C LEU A 593 -3.17 -42.84 -15.63
N ALA A 594 -2.90 -42.82 -14.32
CA ALA A 594 -3.39 -43.83 -13.39
C ALA A 594 -4.91 -43.74 -13.15
N ASP A 595 -5.48 -42.53 -13.23
CA ASP A 595 -6.91 -42.30 -13.02
C ASP A 595 -7.45 -41.18 -13.95
N PRO A 596 -7.50 -41.43 -15.27
CA PRO A 596 -7.93 -40.42 -16.23
C PRO A 596 -9.39 -39.97 -16.02
N GLU A 597 -10.25 -40.85 -15.51
CA GLU A 597 -11.66 -40.54 -15.24
C GLU A 597 -11.81 -39.54 -14.08
N LYS A 598 -10.97 -39.64 -13.04
CA LYS A 598 -10.95 -38.65 -11.95
C LYS A 598 -10.62 -37.25 -12.45
N TYR A 599 -9.69 -37.13 -13.39
CA TYR A 599 -9.22 -35.85 -13.92
C TYR A 599 -9.90 -35.42 -15.23
N GLY A 600 -10.93 -36.14 -15.69
CA GLY A 600 -11.63 -35.81 -16.94
C GLY A 600 -10.73 -35.88 -18.18
N TYR A 601 -9.69 -36.71 -18.15
CA TYR A 601 -8.68 -36.79 -19.20
C TYR A 601 -9.05 -37.80 -20.30
N ASP A 602 -9.09 -37.32 -21.53
CA ASP A 602 -9.25 -38.06 -22.77
C ASP A 602 -7.94 -38.02 -23.57
N ALA A 603 -7.22 -39.15 -23.58
CA ALA A 603 -5.94 -39.28 -24.28
C ALA A 603 -6.03 -39.10 -25.82
N THR A 604 -7.23 -39.00 -26.39
CA THR A 604 -7.43 -38.73 -27.82
C THR A 604 -7.47 -37.24 -28.16
N LYS A 605 -7.54 -36.36 -27.15
CA LYS A 605 -7.59 -34.91 -27.29
C LYS A 605 -6.31 -34.28 -26.77
N ASN A 606 -5.98 -33.09 -27.29
CA ASN A 606 -5.00 -32.23 -26.64
C ASN A 606 -5.59 -31.61 -25.37
N ILE A 607 -4.71 -31.17 -24.48
CA ILE A 607 -5.02 -30.37 -23.30
C ILE A 607 -4.99 -28.91 -23.73
N THR A 608 -6.02 -28.13 -23.41
CA THR A 608 -6.06 -26.69 -23.68
C THR A 608 -6.00 -25.92 -22.36
N LEU A 609 -5.06 -24.99 -22.25
CA LEU A 609 -4.93 -24.07 -21.13
C LEU A 609 -5.22 -22.65 -21.64
N ILE A 610 -6.27 -22.03 -21.14
CA ILE A 610 -6.65 -20.67 -21.55
C ILE A 610 -5.86 -19.65 -20.73
N TYR A 611 -5.03 -18.87 -21.42
CA TYR A 611 -4.33 -17.72 -20.89
C TYR A 611 -5.28 -16.51 -20.90
N GLY A 612 -5.73 -16.06 -19.72
CA GLY A 612 -6.62 -14.92 -19.55
C GLY A 612 -5.88 -13.58 -19.42
N SER A 613 -6.43 -12.53 -20.02
CA SER A 613 -5.95 -11.15 -19.83
C SER A 613 -7.07 -10.12 -19.89
N SER A 614 -6.85 -8.95 -19.29
CA SER A 614 -7.80 -7.83 -19.37
C SER A 614 -7.73 -7.04 -20.67
N VAL A 615 -6.65 -7.23 -21.44
CA VAL A 615 -6.37 -6.46 -22.65
C VAL A 615 -5.76 -7.33 -23.73
N ASP A 616 -6.15 -7.06 -24.98
CA ASP A 616 -5.56 -7.67 -26.17
C ASP A 616 -4.43 -6.80 -26.71
N ASN A 617 -3.18 -7.23 -26.52
CA ASN A 617 -2.01 -6.60 -27.13
C ASN A 617 -0.86 -7.60 -27.33
N ASP A 618 0.15 -7.17 -28.08
CA ASP A 618 1.32 -8.00 -28.42
C ASP A 618 2.09 -8.49 -27.18
N LYS A 619 2.16 -7.68 -26.11
CA LYS A 619 2.83 -8.06 -24.85
C LYS A 619 2.14 -9.25 -24.20
N GLN A 620 0.80 -9.27 -24.16
CA GLN A 620 0.03 -10.38 -23.56
C GLN A 620 0.07 -11.65 -24.42
N ARG A 621 0.09 -11.52 -25.75
CA ARG A 621 0.27 -12.69 -26.64
C ARG A 621 1.67 -13.30 -26.53
N PHE A 622 2.70 -12.46 -26.43
CA PHE A 622 4.07 -12.91 -26.18
C PHE A 622 4.17 -13.71 -24.87
N ARG A 623 3.54 -13.20 -23.81
CA ARG A 623 3.45 -13.87 -22.51
C ARG A 623 2.78 -15.25 -22.58
N ALA A 624 1.68 -15.39 -23.32
CA ALA A 624 1.05 -16.70 -23.54
C ALA A 624 1.98 -17.66 -24.29
N GLY A 625 2.70 -17.17 -25.31
CA GLY A 625 3.72 -17.94 -26.02
C GLY A 625 4.88 -18.39 -25.13
N TYR A 626 5.34 -17.54 -24.21
CA TYR A 626 6.37 -17.91 -23.23
C TYR A 626 5.90 -19.06 -22.32
N VAL A 627 4.64 -19.04 -21.87
CA VAL A 627 4.05 -20.14 -21.09
C VAL A 627 4.03 -21.45 -21.89
N GLN A 628 3.68 -21.40 -23.18
CA GLN A 628 3.75 -22.56 -24.08
C GLN A 628 5.17 -23.14 -24.13
N GLU A 629 6.19 -22.31 -24.36
CA GLU A 629 7.59 -22.76 -24.48
C GLU A 629 8.08 -23.48 -23.20
N VAL A 630 7.68 -22.99 -22.03
CA VAL A 630 8.02 -23.63 -20.75
C VAL A 630 7.35 -25.01 -20.63
N LEU A 631 6.06 -25.12 -20.97
CA LEU A 631 5.32 -26.38 -20.91
C LEU A 631 5.84 -27.41 -21.93
N ASP A 632 6.20 -26.98 -23.13
CA ASP A 632 6.85 -27.83 -24.13
C ASP A 632 8.18 -28.38 -23.61
N GLY A 633 9.01 -27.53 -22.98
CA GLY A 633 10.27 -27.93 -22.38
C GLY A 633 10.14 -28.93 -21.23
N LEU A 634 9.07 -28.82 -20.43
CA LEU A 634 8.77 -29.72 -19.31
C LEU A 634 8.21 -31.08 -19.78
N THR A 635 7.44 -31.08 -20.87
CA THR A 635 6.78 -32.29 -21.41
C THR A 635 7.59 -33.01 -22.48
N ALA A 636 8.68 -32.43 -22.98
CA ALA A 636 9.57 -33.06 -23.95
C ALA A 636 10.04 -34.46 -23.50
N GLY A 637 9.83 -35.47 -24.35
CA GLY A 637 10.15 -36.87 -24.08
C GLY A 637 9.18 -37.58 -23.13
N THR A 638 7.99 -37.02 -22.88
CA THR A 638 6.92 -37.62 -22.07
C THR A 638 5.70 -37.96 -22.91
N GLU A 639 4.71 -38.62 -22.32
CA GLU A 639 3.43 -38.94 -22.95
C GLU A 639 2.60 -37.70 -23.32
N LEU A 640 2.93 -36.51 -22.79
CA LEU A 640 2.28 -35.24 -23.10
C LEU A 640 3.12 -34.32 -24.00
N GLU A 641 4.22 -34.80 -24.58
CA GLU A 641 4.98 -34.04 -25.59
C GLU A 641 4.06 -33.65 -26.75
N ASP A 642 4.04 -32.35 -27.10
CA ASP A 642 3.17 -31.75 -28.14
C ASP A 642 1.66 -31.93 -27.87
N LYS A 643 1.24 -32.10 -26.62
CA LYS A 643 -0.18 -32.32 -26.22
C LYS A 643 -0.83 -31.19 -25.44
N ILE A 644 -0.10 -30.15 -25.10
CA ILE A 644 -0.64 -29.02 -24.34
C ILE A 644 -0.63 -27.78 -25.25
N ASP A 645 -1.80 -27.17 -25.43
CA ASP A 645 -1.99 -25.96 -26.20
C ASP A 645 -2.37 -24.80 -25.26
N VAL A 646 -1.57 -23.73 -25.26
CA VAL A 646 -1.87 -22.48 -24.54
C VAL A 646 -2.59 -21.52 -25.47
N VAL A 647 -3.83 -21.17 -25.14
CA VAL A 647 -4.70 -20.32 -25.97
C VAL A 647 -4.91 -18.98 -25.28
N PHE A 648 -4.56 -17.88 -25.96
CA PHE A 648 -4.78 -16.53 -25.46
C PHE A 648 -6.24 -16.10 -25.58
N ASP A 649 -6.80 -15.56 -24.50
CA ASP A 649 -8.13 -14.96 -24.45
C ASP A 649 -8.12 -13.67 -23.61
N ALA A 650 -8.64 -12.58 -24.18
CA ALA A 650 -8.84 -11.31 -23.50
C ALA A 650 -10.29 -10.80 -23.59
N SER A 651 -11.22 -11.67 -23.96
CA SER A 651 -12.64 -11.33 -24.16
C SER A 651 -13.33 -10.89 -22.87
N ALA A 652 -12.84 -11.31 -21.70
CA ALA A 652 -13.36 -10.91 -20.39
C ALA A 652 -13.09 -9.43 -20.05
N GLY A 653 -12.06 -8.81 -20.64
CA GLY A 653 -11.75 -7.40 -20.40
C GLY A 653 -11.59 -7.07 -18.91
N ALA A 654 -12.37 -6.13 -18.40
CA ALA A 654 -12.35 -5.75 -16.99
C ALA A 654 -12.82 -6.87 -16.03
N GLN A 655 -13.50 -7.91 -16.53
CA GLN A 655 -14.01 -9.06 -15.76
C GLN A 655 -13.04 -10.26 -15.77
N TRP A 656 -11.75 -10.01 -16.01
CA TRP A 656 -10.74 -11.06 -16.13
C TRP A 656 -10.58 -11.87 -14.84
N SER A 657 -10.73 -11.24 -13.68
CA SER A 657 -10.62 -11.89 -12.37
C SER A 657 -11.75 -12.90 -12.14
N GLU A 658 -12.96 -12.55 -12.54
CA GLU A 658 -14.16 -13.38 -12.49
C GLU A 658 -14.05 -14.55 -13.47
N ALA A 659 -13.52 -14.29 -14.67
CA ALA A 659 -13.23 -15.33 -15.66
C ALA A 659 -12.17 -16.32 -15.16
N PHE A 660 -11.17 -15.87 -14.38
CA PHE A 660 -10.23 -16.78 -13.71
C PHE A 660 -10.91 -17.58 -12.60
N ARG A 661 -11.65 -16.91 -11.70
CA ARG A 661 -12.29 -17.53 -10.53
C ARG A 661 -13.35 -18.57 -10.89
N SER A 662 -14.04 -18.40 -12.02
CA SER A 662 -14.99 -19.37 -12.58
C SER A 662 -14.32 -20.54 -13.30
N GLY A 663 -13.05 -20.40 -13.67
CA GLY A 663 -12.33 -21.37 -14.48
C GLY A 663 -12.57 -21.24 -15.98
N ASP A 664 -13.18 -20.14 -16.47
CA ASP A 664 -13.25 -19.83 -17.91
C ASP A 664 -11.86 -19.58 -18.50
N THR A 665 -10.98 -18.96 -17.72
CA THR A 665 -9.54 -18.90 -17.97
C THR A 665 -8.80 -19.65 -16.86
N GLN A 666 -7.62 -20.21 -17.14
CA GLN A 666 -6.91 -21.05 -16.15
C GLN A 666 -5.56 -20.51 -15.72
N ILE A 667 -4.94 -19.65 -16.52
CA ILE A 667 -3.59 -19.15 -16.32
C ILE A 667 -3.53 -17.70 -16.78
N GLY A 668 -2.67 -16.87 -16.18
CA GLY A 668 -2.32 -15.56 -16.73
C GLY A 668 -1.24 -14.88 -15.89
N PHE A 669 -0.61 -13.81 -16.40
CA PHE A 669 0.32 -12.98 -15.63
C PHE A 669 -0.37 -11.73 -15.09
N GLY A 670 0.24 -11.11 -14.08
CA GLY A 670 -0.18 -9.83 -13.52
C GLY A 670 -1.12 -9.97 -12.31
N TYR A 671 -1.26 -11.18 -11.79
CA TYR A 671 -1.97 -11.45 -10.55
C TYR A 671 -1.03 -11.24 -9.38
N GLY A 672 -1.47 -10.57 -8.33
CA GLY A 672 -0.61 -10.33 -7.18
C GLY A 672 -1.28 -9.48 -6.13
N PHE A 673 -0.48 -9.12 -5.13
CA PHE A 673 -0.91 -8.40 -3.95
C PHE A 673 0.10 -7.31 -3.61
N SER A 674 -0.39 -6.25 -2.98
CA SER A 674 0.42 -5.18 -2.43
C SER A 674 -0.30 -4.59 -1.21
N GLY A 675 0.43 -3.90 -0.36
CA GLY A 675 -0.10 -3.29 0.86
C GLY A 675 0.26 -4.05 2.13
N ASN A 676 -0.18 -3.50 3.26
CA ASN A 676 0.07 -4.01 4.61
C ASN A 676 1.55 -4.32 4.92
N ALA A 677 2.44 -3.39 4.54
CA ALA A 677 3.90 -3.56 4.65
C ALA A 677 4.39 -3.91 6.07
N PHE A 678 3.65 -3.55 7.10
CA PHE A 678 4.04 -3.73 8.51
C PHE A 678 3.25 -4.83 9.22
N ASN A 679 2.57 -5.71 8.46
CA ASN A 679 1.95 -6.91 9.00
C ASN A 679 1.99 -8.08 7.97
N PRO A 680 3.16 -8.73 7.82
CA PRO A 680 3.31 -9.88 6.93
C PRO A 680 2.52 -11.12 7.35
N PHE A 681 2.00 -11.17 8.59
CA PHE A 681 1.30 -12.34 9.12
C PHE A 681 -0.14 -12.45 8.61
N ASP A 682 -0.75 -11.33 8.28
CA ASP A 682 -2.12 -11.23 7.78
C ASP A 682 -2.18 -11.46 6.26
N ILE A 683 -1.24 -10.90 5.50
CA ILE A 683 -1.26 -10.97 4.02
C ILE A 683 -1.16 -12.40 3.46
N VAL A 684 -0.61 -13.35 4.23
CA VAL A 684 -0.59 -14.78 3.83
C VAL A 684 -2.00 -15.37 3.73
N GLY A 685 -2.99 -14.77 4.41
CA GLY A 685 -4.42 -15.12 4.33
C GLY A 685 -4.97 -15.08 2.91
N ALA A 686 -4.53 -14.13 2.10
CA ALA A 686 -4.89 -14.02 0.68
C ALA A 686 -4.43 -15.22 -0.16
N PHE A 687 -3.65 -16.14 0.41
CA PHE A 687 -3.23 -17.38 -0.24
C PHE A 687 -3.82 -18.61 0.45
N VAL A 688 -3.80 -18.66 1.79
CA VAL A 688 -4.15 -19.87 2.56
C VAL A 688 -5.55 -19.88 3.16
N ASN A 689 -6.25 -18.75 3.19
CA ASN A 689 -7.60 -18.65 3.73
C ASN A 689 -8.63 -18.62 2.58
N PRO A 690 -9.43 -19.67 2.35
CA PRO A 690 -10.45 -19.67 1.31
C PRO A 690 -11.63 -18.72 1.60
N ASP A 691 -11.80 -18.30 2.86
CA ASP A 691 -12.82 -17.33 3.29
C ASP A 691 -12.40 -15.87 3.05
N ASP A 692 -11.15 -15.63 2.59
CA ASP A 692 -10.67 -14.31 2.22
C ASP A 692 -11.03 -14.00 0.76
N ASP A 693 -11.77 -12.92 0.53
CA ASP A 693 -12.20 -12.50 -0.80
C ASP A 693 -11.01 -12.17 -1.74
N LEU A 694 -9.85 -11.81 -1.18
CA LEU A 694 -8.62 -11.59 -1.96
C LEU A 694 -8.04 -12.91 -2.51
N ASN A 695 -8.37 -14.05 -1.92
CA ASN A 695 -7.83 -15.34 -2.33
C ASN A 695 -8.41 -15.77 -3.69
N TYR A 696 -7.56 -15.86 -4.72
CA TYR A 696 -7.95 -16.31 -6.06
C TYR A 696 -8.38 -17.79 -6.12
N HIS A 697 -8.12 -18.55 -5.07
CA HIS A 697 -8.33 -20.00 -4.98
C HIS A 697 -9.29 -20.37 -3.87
N MET A 698 -10.44 -19.70 -3.77
CA MET A 698 -11.46 -19.95 -2.73
C MET A 698 -11.97 -21.40 -2.69
N TYR A 699 -11.80 -22.17 -3.77
CA TYR A 699 -12.11 -23.60 -3.83
C TYR A 699 -11.03 -24.50 -3.19
N TRP A 700 -9.88 -23.94 -2.81
CA TRP A 700 -8.80 -24.67 -2.14
C TRP A 700 -9.14 -24.83 -0.66
N ASP A 701 -9.69 -26.00 -0.32
CA ASP A 701 -10.05 -26.36 1.06
C ASP A 701 -8.80 -26.62 1.91
N THR A 702 -8.25 -25.56 2.52
CA THR A 702 -7.11 -25.62 3.44
C THR A 702 -7.49 -26.18 4.80
N SER A 703 -8.78 -26.26 5.13
CA SER A 703 -9.27 -26.92 6.35
C SER A 703 -9.08 -28.45 6.31
N ALA A 704 -8.88 -29.01 5.12
CA ALA A 704 -8.64 -30.44 4.88
C ALA A 704 -7.15 -30.82 4.78
N ILE A 705 -6.22 -29.86 4.96
CA ILE A 705 -4.77 -30.10 4.85
C ILE A 705 -4.15 -29.92 6.23
N ASP A 706 -3.64 -31.01 6.79
CA ASP A 706 -2.93 -30.99 8.07
C ASP A 706 -1.47 -30.51 7.87
N LEU A 707 -1.02 -29.64 8.77
CA LEU A 707 0.36 -29.21 8.91
C LEU A 707 0.84 -29.50 10.34
N THR A 708 2.00 -30.14 10.46
CA THR A 708 2.62 -30.46 11.75
C THR A 708 3.85 -29.58 11.97
N LEU A 709 3.83 -28.76 13.02
CA LEU A 709 4.95 -27.90 13.41
C LEU A 709 5.35 -28.18 14.87
N THR A 710 6.63 -27.97 15.18
CA THR A 710 7.13 -27.98 16.56
C THR A 710 7.39 -26.54 16.98
N MET A 711 6.61 -26.05 17.94
CA MET A 711 6.69 -24.67 18.41
C MET A 711 8.00 -24.41 19.19
N PRO A 712 8.64 -23.23 19.05
CA PRO A 712 9.81 -22.88 19.83
C PRO A 712 9.53 -22.93 21.34
N GLU A 713 10.56 -23.21 22.14
CA GLU A 713 10.47 -23.07 23.59
C GLU A 713 10.24 -21.59 23.97
N GLY A 714 9.46 -21.32 25.02
CA GLY A 714 9.15 -19.95 25.45
C GLY A 714 8.04 -19.89 26.49
N ASP A 715 7.62 -18.67 26.85
CA ASP A 715 6.53 -18.41 27.79
C ASP A 715 5.27 -17.95 27.06
N TYR A 716 4.62 -18.87 26.36
CA TYR A 716 3.37 -18.67 25.62
C TYR A 716 2.64 -20.01 25.45
N GLU A 717 1.36 -19.97 25.07
CA GLU A 717 0.56 -21.19 24.95
C GLU A 717 1.04 -22.08 23.79
N GLY A 718 1.25 -23.38 24.05
CA GLY A 718 1.73 -24.35 23.06
C GLY A 718 3.25 -24.35 22.84
N ALA A 719 4.03 -23.59 23.60
CA ALA A 719 5.50 -23.56 23.51
C ALA A 719 6.12 -24.96 23.69
N GLY A 720 7.08 -25.31 22.83
CA GLY A 720 7.77 -26.62 22.83
C GLY A 720 6.94 -27.80 22.34
N GLU A 721 5.64 -27.63 22.06
CA GLU A 721 4.76 -28.71 21.62
C GLU A 721 4.91 -28.99 20.11
N THR A 722 4.83 -30.27 19.73
CA THR A 722 4.58 -30.67 18.34
C THR A 722 3.09 -30.75 18.11
N ILE A 723 2.56 -29.83 17.32
CA ILE A 723 1.13 -29.62 17.10
C ILE A 723 0.81 -29.99 15.66
N THR A 724 -0.32 -30.68 15.45
CA THR A 724 -0.89 -30.93 14.12
C THR A 724 -2.28 -30.33 14.09
N MET A 725 -2.51 -29.42 13.17
CA MET A 725 -3.82 -28.84 12.87
C MET A 725 -3.88 -28.47 11.39
N ASN A 726 -5.07 -28.17 10.89
CA ASN A 726 -5.20 -27.79 9.49
C ASN A 726 -4.59 -26.40 9.21
N VAL A 727 -4.25 -26.15 7.94
CA VAL A 727 -3.60 -24.92 7.48
C VAL A 727 -4.42 -23.67 7.80
N GLN A 728 -5.75 -23.74 7.66
CA GLN A 728 -6.62 -22.60 7.97
C GLN A 728 -6.58 -22.25 9.47
N ASN A 729 -6.58 -23.27 10.34
CA ASN A 729 -6.49 -23.07 11.79
C ASN A 729 -5.12 -22.48 12.18
N TRP A 730 -4.02 -22.88 11.52
CA TRP A 730 -2.70 -22.26 11.72
C TRP A 730 -2.71 -20.76 11.42
N TYR A 731 -3.31 -20.36 10.29
CA TYR A 731 -3.46 -18.95 9.92
C TYR A 731 -4.26 -18.16 10.95
N TYR A 732 -5.40 -18.69 11.40
CA TYR A 732 -6.22 -17.99 12.39
C TYR A 732 -5.55 -17.93 13.77
N CYS A 733 -4.82 -18.95 14.20
CA CYS A 733 -4.04 -18.89 15.46
C CYS A 733 -2.90 -17.85 15.37
N LEU A 734 -2.18 -17.81 14.23
CA LEU A 734 -1.11 -16.84 13.96
C LEU A 734 -1.59 -15.39 14.11
N ASN A 735 -2.82 -15.11 13.68
CA ASN A 735 -3.41 -13.78 13.74
C ASN A 735 -4.29 -13.54 14.97
N GLY A 736 -4.35 -14.49 15.92
CA GLY A 736 -5.16 -14.35 17.14
C GLY A 736 -6.68 -14.36 16.90
N LEU A 737 -7.11 -14.86 15.73
CA LEU A 737 -8.51 -14.86 15.28
C LEU A 737 -9.22 -16.20 15.57
N ALA A 738 -8.49 -17.23 15.97
CA ALA A 738 -9.00 -18.60 16.06
C ALA A 738 -10.26 -18.77 16.92
N GLU A 739 -10.36 -18.08 18.06
CA GLU A 739 -11.57 -18.14 18.91
C GLU A 739 -12.77 -17.45 18.25
N THR A 740 -12.58 -16.25 17.70
CA THR A 740 -13.61 -15.47 17.00
C THR A 740 -14.13 -16.23 15.78
N GLU A 741 -13.22 -16.86 15.04
CA GLU A 741 -13.51 -17.66 13.84
C GLU A 741 -13.87 -19.11 14.16
N LYS A 742 -14.12 -19.44 15.44
CA LYS A 742 -14.65 -20.72 15.92
C LYS A 742 -13.84 -21.94 15.45
N GLN A 743 -12.53 -21.80 15.42
CA GLN A 743 -11.61 -22.86 15.03
C GLN A 743 -11.50 -23.94 16.11
N VAL A 744 -11.03 -25.13 15.72
CA VAL A 744 -10.90 -26.29 16.64
C VAL A 744 -9.82 -26.03 17.68
N HIS A 745 -8.67 -25.53 17.25
CA HIS A 745 -7.62 -25.03 18.12
C HIS A 745 -7.76 -23.52 18.24
N THR A 746 -7.65 -23.01 19.46
CA THR A 746 -7.93 -21.60 19.79
C THR A 746 -6.72 -20.89 20.39
N TYR A 747 -5.51 -21.34 20.07
CA TYR A 747 -4.29 -20.68 20.52
C TYR A 747 -4.28 -19.23 20.03
N ASN A 748 -3.95 -18.29 20.91
CA ASN A 748 -3.72 -16.91 20.50
C ASN A 748 -2.21 -16.68 20.35
N TRP A 749 -1.73 -16.70 19.11
CA TRP A 749 -0.35 -16.36 18.77
C TRP A 749 -0.25 -15.01 18.07
N GLY A 750 -1.28 -14.17 18.20
CA GLY A 750 -1.32 -12.78 17.73
C GLY A 750 -0.16 -11.93 18.27
N GLU A 751 0.00 -10.73 17.73
CA GLU A 751 1.03 -9.79 18.16
C GLU A 751 0.91 -9.55 19.68
N GLY A 752 2.04 -9.66 20.39
CA GLY A 752 2.09 -9.54 21.85
C GLY A 752 1.71 -10.80 22.66
N PHE A 753 1.19 -11.87 22.03
CA PHE A 753 0.80 -13.11 22.71
C PHE A 753 1.78 -14.27 22.51
N ALA A 754 2.54 -14.25 21.41
CA ALA A 754 3.62 -15.19 21.14
C ALA A 754 4.89 -14.45 20.70
N PRO A 755 6.08 -15.00 21.00
CA PRO A 755 7.33 -14.41 20.55
C PRO A 755 7.41 -14.40 19.02
N VAL A 756 8.08 -13.38 18.47
CA VAL A 756 8.14 -13.14 17.03
C VAL A 756 8.76 -14.31 16.27
N GLU A 757 9.71 -15.02 16.86
CA GLU A 757 10.35 -16.20 16.27
C GLU A 757 9.35 -17.34 16.05
N ALA A 758 8.40 -17.53 16.96
CA ALA A 758 7.33 -18.51 16.80
C ALA A 758 6.37 -18.11 15.67
N ARG A 759 6.02 -16.82 15.61
CA ARG A 759 5.14 -16.26 14.56
C ARG A 759 5.79 -16.38 13.18
N LEU A 760 7.08 -16.04 13.06
CA LEU A 760 7.86 -16.13 11.83
C LEU A 760 8.02 -17.58 11.34
N MET A 761 8.16 -18.53 12.27
CA MET A 761 8.22 -19.96 11.94
C MET A 761 6.90 -20.45 11.32
N ILE A 762 5.75 -20.06 11.89
CA ILE A 762 4.44 -20.40 11.31
C ILE A 762 4.27 -19.75 9.93
N LEU A 763 4.56 -18.45 9.81
CA LEU A 763 4.47 -17.72 8.54
C LEU A 763 5.34 -18.37 7.45
N SER A 764 6.59 -18.72 7.78
CA SER A 764 7.48 -19.42 6.85
C SER A 764 6.96 -20.79 6.43
N ALA A 765 6.35 -21.55 7.34
CA ALA A 765 5.77 -22.84 7.01
C ALA A 765 4.54 -22.72 6.08
N LEU A 766 3.69 -21.72 6.32
CA LEU A 766 2.54 -21.42 5.45
C LEU A 766 2.99 -20.95 4.06
N GLU A 767 4.01 -20.09 3.98
CA GLU A 767 4.61 -19.66 2.71
C GLU A 767 5.24 -20.85 1.97
N GLU A 768 6.04 -21.68 2.64
CA GLU A 768 6.69 -22.85 2.06
C GLU A 768 5.65 -23.83 1.47
N LEU A 769 4.59 -24.12 2.21
CA LEU A 769 3.49 -24.98 1.73
C LEU A 769 2.85 -24.39 0.48
N THR A 770 2.51 -23.10 0.52
CA THR A 770 1.81 -22.43 -0.58
C THR A 770 2.64 -22.42 -1.87
N ILE A 771 3.94 -22.15 -1.77
CA ILE A 771 4.85 -22.21 -2.93
C ILE A 771 4.89 -23.63 -3.51
N LYS A 772 4.96 -24.67 -2.67
CA LYS A 772 4.93 -26.08 -3.11
C LYS A 772 3.58 -26.51 -3.69
N GLU A 773 2.47 -25.95 -3.22
CA GLU A 773 1.14 -26.15 -3.80
C GLU A 773 0.99 -25.48 -5.16
N SER A 774 1.74 -24.38 -5.39
CA SER A 774 1.90 -23.68 -6.67
C SER A 774 0.56 -23.28 -7.31
N ARG A 775 -0.47 -22.97 -6.51
CA ARG A 775 -1.69 -22.33 -7.03
C ARG A 775 -1.40 -20.87 -7.37
N SER A 776 -0.70 -20.20 -6.47
CA SER A 776 -0.13 -18.88 -6.68
C SER A 776 1.36 -19.00 -6.92
N VAL A 777 1.81 -18.57 -8.09
CA VAL A 777 3.21 -18.58 -8.50
C VAL A 777 3.68 -17.15 -8.65
N MET A 778 4.24 -16.61 -7.57
CA MET A 778 4.84 -15.26 -7.59
C MET A 778 6.18 -15.29 -8.33
N LEU A 779 6.42 -14.24 -9.12
CA LEU A 779 7.51 -14.19 -10.09
C LEU A 779 8.32 -12.91 -10.00
N ILE A 780 7.66 -11.80 -9.72
CA ILE A 780 8.25 -10.47 -9.70
C ILE A 780 7.83 -9.71 -8.45
N ALA A 781 8.72 -8.83 -7.99
CA ALA A 781 8.41 -7.76 -7.07
C ALA A 781 8.50 -6.43 -7.82
N ASP A 782 7.69 -5.47 -7.41
CA ASP A 782 7.78 -4.10 -7.92
C ASP A 782 9.17 -3.53 -7.64
N GLY A 783 9.78 -2.95 -8.67
CA GLY A 783 11.15 -2.46 -8.59
C GLY A 783 11.51 -1.50 -9.72
N GLY A 784 10.60 -0.59 -10.06
CA GLY A 784 10.73 0.29 -11.22
C GLY A 784 11.95 1.22 -11.13
N GLY A 785 12.71 1.30 -12.22
CA GLY A 785 13.79 2.27 -12.38
C GLY A 785 13.26 3.67 -12.70
N SER A 786 13.78 4.68 -12.01
CA SER A 786 13.52 6.10 -12.30
C SER A 786 14.83 6.86 -12.45
N PHE A 787 14.85 7.87 -13.31
CA PHE A 787 16.01 8.72 -13.51
C PHE A 787 15.95 9.96 -12.64
N LEU A 788 17.09 10.33 -12.06
CA LEU A 788 17.33 11.70 -11.60
C LEU A 788 18.42 12.33 -12.47
N GLY A 789 18.12 13.49 -13.05
CA GLY A 789 19.00 14.18 -13.97
C GLY A 789 20.27 14.70 -13.29
N ALA A 790 21.36 14.83 -14.04
CA ALA A 790 22.69 15.19 -13.51
C ALA A 790 22.74 16.54 -12.78
N LYS A 791 21.70 17.36 -12.93
CA LYS A 791 21.46 18.59 -12.17
C LYS A 791 21.36 18.34 -10.66
N PHE A 792 20.88 17.17 -10.26
CA PHE A 792 20.63 16.78 -8.87
C PHE A 792 21.28 15.43 -8.54
N SER A 793 21.39 15.15 -7.25
CA SER A 793 21.68 13.82 -6.71
C SER A 793 20.69 13.52 -5.60
N TYR A 794 20.31 12.25 -5.48
CA TYR A 794 19.64 11.79 -4.29
C TYR A 794 20.61 11.75 -3.10
N PHE A 795 20.02 11.90 -1.92
CA PHE A 795 20.79 11.91 -0.68
C PHE A 795 21.27 10.51 -0.31
N SER A 796 20.50 9.47 -0.65
CA SER A 796 20.88 8.07 -0.51
C SER A 796 20.75 7.36 -1.86
N GLU A 797 21.61 6.38 -2.13
CA GLU A 797 21.46 5.45 -3.27
C GLU A 797 20.55 4.27 -2.90
N ASP A 798 20.45 3.95 -1.61
CA ASP A 798 19.49 2.98 -1.08
C ASP A 798 18.17 3.68 -0.75
N GLU A 799 17.06 3.10 -1.20
CA GLU A 799 15.72 3.58 -0.86
C GLU A 799 15.40 3.26 0.61
N HIS A 800 14.98 4.26 1.36
CA HIS A 800 14.57 4.11 2.76
C HIS A 800 13.04 4.15 2.87
N THR A 801 12.43 3.21 3.59
CA THR A 801 10.96 3.03 3.73
C THR A 801 10.17 4.31 4.00
N PHE A 802 10.66 5.17 4.89
CA PHE A 802 9.98 6.45 5.22
C PHE A 802 10.49 7.69 4.47
N MET A 803 11.67 7.61 3.85
CA MET A 803 12.37 8.79 3.32
C MET A 803 12.58 8.71 1.81
N GLY A 804 12.27 7.57 1.18
CA GLY A 804 12.71 7.22 -0.16
C GLY A 804 14.22 7.39 -0.29
N PHE A 805 14.66 7.96 -1.41
CA PHE A 805 16.06 8.39 -1.62
C PHE A 805 16.38 9.76 -0.97
N GLY A 806 15.54 10.22 -0.04
CA GLY A 806 15.63 11.49 0.69
C GLY A 806 14.64 12.56 0.23
N GLY A 807 14.00 12.36 -0.93
CA GLY A 807 13.01 13.26 -1.52
C GLY A 807 13.51 14.70 -1.72
N LEU A 808 12.60 15.65 -1.96
CA LEU A 808 12.96 17.07 -2.11
C LEU A 808 13.54 17.69 -0.83
N ARG A 809 13.27 17.08 0.33
CA ARG A 809 13.81 17.49 1.62
C ARG A 809 15.33 17.39 1.62
N TYR A 810 15.88 16.27 1.15
CA TYR A 810 17.32 16.01 1.16
C TYR A 810 18.02 16.14 -0.20
N MET A 811 17.27 16.35 -1.29
CA MET A 811 17.85 16.42 -2.65
C MET A 811 19.00 17.43 -2.75
N GLU A 812 20.12 16.96 -3.28
CA GLU A 812 21.34 17.73 -3.46
C GLU A 812 21.36 18.40 -4.82
N VAL A 813 21.85 19.64 -4.87
CA VAL A 813 21.91 20.44 -6.10
C VAL A 813 23.35 20.46 -6.62
N ASN A 814 23.61 19.78 -7.73
CA ASN A 814 24.94 19.73 -8.35
C ASN A 814 25.21 20.99 -9.19
N TYR A 815 24.18 21.53 -9.82
CA TYR A 815 24.24 22.71 -10.68
C TYR A 815 23.13 23.69 -10.33
N THR A 816 23.49 24.97 -10.11
CA THR A 816 22.51 26.07 -10.15
C THR A 816 21.89 26.16 -11.55
N ASP A 817 20.76 26.85 -11.71
CA ASP A 817 20.10 26.95 -13.02
C ASP A 817 21.01 27.54 -14.12
N ALA A 818 21.89 28.49 -13.76
CA ALA A 818 22.86 29.06 -14.69
C ALA A 818 23.95 28.06 -15.06
N GLU A 819 24.53 27.37 -14.08
CA GLU A 819 25.55 26.34 -14.33
C GLU A 819 24.97 25.16 -15.12
N TRP A 820 23.71 24.81 -14.90
CA TRP A 820 23.03 23.75 -15.63
C TRP A 820 22.85 24.13 -17.10
N ALA A 821 22.38 25.34 -17.38
CA ALA A 821 22.26 25.83 -18.75
C ALA A 821 23.62 25.83 -19.49
N GLU A 822 24.71 26.21 -18.79
CA GLU A 822 26.06 26.12 -19.35
C GLU A 822 26.50 24.67 -19.60
N PHE A 823 26.23 23.76 -18.67
CA PHE A 823 26.54 22.33 -18.80
C PHE A 823 25.80 21.68 -19.97
N VAL A 824 24.49 21.93 -20.10
CA VAL A 824 23.67 21.43 -21.22
C VAL A 824 24.18 21.98 -22.55
N ALA A 825 24.49 23.29 -22.62
CA ALA A 825 25.02 23.91 -23.83
C ALA A 825 26.39 23.34 -24.22
N ALA A 826 27.26 23.05 -23.24
CA ALA A 826 28.56 22.41 -23.48
C ALA A 826 28.43 20.99 -24.05
N ASN A 827 27.31 20.32 -23.79
CA ASN A 827 26.95 19.02 -24.35
C ASN A 827 26.05 19.14 -25.60
N ASN A 828 26.03 20.28 -26.28
CA ASN A 828 25.23 20.54 -27.49
C ASN A 828 23.71 20.34 -27.30
N ASN A 829 23.20 20.50 -26.08
CA ASN A 829 21.80 20.24 -25.70
C ASN A 829 21.37 18.77 -25.89
N ASP A 830 22.32 17.83 -25.77
CA ASP A 830 22.06 16.40 -25.80
C ASP A 830 22.93 15.68 -24.75
N LEU A 831 22.29 15.22 -23.70
CA LEU A 831 22.87 14.53 -22.56
C LEU A 831 22.81 13.00 -22.72
N SER A 832 22.43 12.47 -23.89
CA SER A 832 22.35 11.02 -24.11
C SER A 832 23.64 10.29 -23.75
N ALA A 833 24.81 10.87 -24.08
CA ALA A 833 26.10 10.29 -23.74
C ALA A 833 26.44 10.42 -22.25
N GLU A 834 25.95 11.46 -21.57
CA GLU A 834 26.11 11.62 -20.12
C GLU A 834 25.30 10.55 -19.39
N TYR A 835 24.03 10.41 -19.77
CA TYR A 835 23.11 9.49 -19.11
C TYR A 835 23.35 8.01 -19.43
N LYS A 836 24.25 7.68 -20.37
CA LYS A 836 24.71 6.30 -20.60
C LYS A 836 25.91 5.89 -19.76
N LYS A 837 26.45 6.78 -18.92
CA LYS A 837 27.60 6.45 -18.07
C LYS A 837 27.15 5.52 -16.94
N SER A 838 27.84 4.38 -16.81
CA SER A 838 27.83 3.56 -15.62
C SER A 838 28.78 4.13 -14.57
N GLU A 839 28.72 3.58 -13.35
CA GLU A 839 29.73 3.78 -12.31
C GLU A 839 31.14 3.29 -12.72
#